data_AF-L1JY50-F1
#
_entry.id   AF-L1JY50-F1
#
_cell.length_a   1.000
_cell.length_b   1.000
_cell.length_c   1.000
_cell.angle_alpha   90.00
_cell.angle_beta   90.00
_cell.angle_gamma   90.00
#
_symmetry.space_group_name_H-M   'P 1'
#
loop_
_entity.id
_entity.type
_entity.pdbx_description
1 polymer ?
#
loop_
_entity_poly.entity_id
_entity_poly.type
_entity_poly.pdbx_seq_one_letter_code
_entity_poly.pdbx_strand_id
1 'polypeptide(L)'
;MRASGRRSERGSGSPSLHSNESEEQFERRLALERDLQSEAAARHEREVYRNEHELQRFEKATEREEKADSRKQEEVKEAQRQALKSHVRHVKEDEEGHEEFLEREMREDAKAEREDVLQQEVKERRERKEAAEEQEQQRKEEMEAARRMEKKFHSQRKEARKEEGKEKQEEEAVSALVPAVGRKRLPSGEEEGVGPEEEKQISKVESVDRKEARAREKLQEEEREHHQQEDEREEKLRHMQGKVKEEEEEKEEEDKQQSAQFVRRAEARAEEEVSKERRKVKEEEKADLEEHLERSREEAAQRKKERAAVHLMEKKRQEKIQKHEKSEEEKVKSSRSDWEAAEREKQALLRKTFLDQAVRARRKMMELEGDAMKRREERRETEREQEVQHEKKLLSSRMERRKEEARKTLERRRASKSLAHEASNPLPPAPPVQGSAREERDGAVLERLRRVDDRDRTKERQRRLREEEEAHAQHSKIKKFEQEAVHRALARDRKWKASEKLHQKMLERAAEIERSQHEEATSHAHWKHAVRDLALKHVKRQLEEDVEALKHLEHKEAREPAGMKEAKSMWEKLVETRRQTHAEEERKYKRARRRVLVSKQALRKAREELEQDKEKEEEGKIPLKAAEKQVEEQEEAMKILKGIVRERERKQRKEQAELFAQA
;
A
#
# COMPACT_ATOMS: atom_id res chain seq x y z
N MET A 1 -31.37 59.01 -41.69
CA MET A 1 -31.46 58.85 -43.16
C MET A 1 -32.93 58.76 -43.56
N ARG A 2 -33.34 59.58 -44.55
CA ARG A 2 -34.51 59.54 -45.48
C ARG A 2 -35.85 58.86 -45.08
N ALA A 3 -36.90 59.70 -45.01
CA ALA A 3 -38.24 59.64 -45.68
C ALA A 3 -39.00 58.30 -45.80
N SER A 4 -40.33 58.15 -45.70
CA SER A 4 -41.51 59.02 -45.60
C SER A 4 -42.75 58.09 -45.67
N GLY A 5 -43.91 58.47 -45.11
CA GLY A 5 -45.21 57.89 -45.53
C GLY A 5 -46.13 57.50 -44.37
N ARG A 6 -46.92 58.41 -43.77
CA ARG A 6 -48.25 58.88 -44.25
C ARG A 6 -49.40 57.89 -43.95
N ARG A 7 -50.06 58.07 -42.79
CA ARG A 7 -51.54 58.03 -42.55
C ARG A 7 -51.84 57.86 -41.04
N SER A 8 -52.19 58.94 -40.36
CA SER A 8 -52.86 58.92 -39.06
C SER A 8 -54.01 59.94 -39.05
N GLU A 9 -55.12 59.59 -39.69
CA GLU A 9 -56.42 60.23 -39.50
C GLU A 9 -57.36 59.21 -38.86
N ARG A 10 -57.32 59.09 -37.52
CA ARG A 10 -58.41 58.66 -36.63
C ARG A 10 -57.85 58.28 -35.26
N GLY A 11 -58.06 59.14 -34.27
CA GLY A 11 -57.66 58.82 -32.90
C GLY A 11 -58.04 59.84 -31.81
N SER A 12 -58.86 60.85 -32.09
CA SER A 12 -59.34 61.79 -31.07
C SER A 12 -60.86 61.73 -30.97
N GLY A 13 -61.36 60.67 -30.36
CA GLY A 13 -62.74 60.56 -29.91
C GLY A 13 -62.73 60.08 -28.48
N SER A 14 -62.45 61.00 -27.55
CA SER A 14 -62.80 60.80 -26.14
C SER A 14 -64.32 60.97 -26.03
N PRO A 15 -65.11 59.93 -25.74
CA PRO A 15 -66.51 60.12 -25.41
C PRO A 15 -66.55 60.48 -23.92
N SER A 16 -66.67 61.78 -23.63
CA SER A 16 -67.29 62.21 -22.38
C SER A 16 -68.79 61.91 -22.52
N LEU A 17 -69.22 60.80 -21.92
CA LEU A 17 -70.61 60.47 -21.71
C LEU A 17 -70.83 60.40 -20.20
N HIS A 18 -71.28 61.52 -19.62
CA HIS A 18 -72.10 61.46 -18.41
C HIS A 18 -73.49 60.99 -18.84
N SER A 19 -73.68 59.67 -18.94
CA SER A 19 -75.02 59.09 -19.04
C SER A 19 -75.65 59.09 -17.64
N ASN A 20 -76.87 59.60 -17.54
CA ASN A 20 -77.79 59.28 -16.45
C ASN A 20 -78.12 57.77 -16.56
N GLU A 21 -77.20 56.91 -16.14
CA GLU A 21 -77.52 55.50 -15.88
C GLU A 21 -78.59 55.50 -14.79
N SER A 22 -79.74 54.89 -15.06
CA SER A 22 -80.78 54.72 -14.04
C SER A 22 -80.20 53.94 -12.86
N GLU A 23 -80.68 54.21 -11.63
CA GLU A 23 -80.22 53.49 -10.43
C GLU A 23 -80.27 51.96 -10.63
N GLU A 24 -81.27 51.46 -11.37
CA GLU A 24 -81.36 50.04 -11.74
C GLU A 24 -80.18 49.52 -12.60
N GLN A 25 -79.60 50.35 -13.49
CA GLN A 25 -78.43 49.96 -14.28
C GLN A 25 -77.15 49.96 -13.43
N PHE A 26 -77.03 50.91 -12.51
CA PHE A 26 -75.92 50.96 -11.56
C PHE A 26 -75.95 49.75 -10.60
N GLU A 27 -77.13 49.42 -10.06
CA GLU A 27 -77.31 48.25 -9.21
C GLU A 27 -77.03 46.93 -9.93
N ARG A 28 -77.47 46.80 -11.20
CA ARG A 28 -77.14 45.63 -12.02
C ARG A 28 -75.65 45.49 -12.28
N ARG A 29 -74.94 46.59 -12.53
CA ARG A 29 -73.48 46.60 -12.71
C ARG A 29 -72.76 46.19 -11.44
N LEU A 30 -73.20 46.71 -10.28
CA LEU A 30 -72.64 46.38 -8.99
C LEU A 30 -72.87 44.90 -8.60
N ALA A 31 -74.04 44.35 -8.93
CA ALA A 31 -74.34 42.92 -8.72
C ALA A 31 -73.45 42.03 -9.61
N LEU A 32 -73.31 42.37 -10.89
CA LEU A 32 -72.41 41.67 -11.81
C LEU A 32 -70.95 41.72 -11.37
N GLU A 33 -70.49 42.85 -10.81
CA GLU A 33 -69.13 42.96 -10.28
C GLU A 33 -68.93 42.08 -9.04
N ARG A 34 -69.92 42.01 -8.14
CA ARG A 34 -69.89 41.12 -6.97
C ARG A 34 -69.91 39.65 -7.36
N ASP A 35 -70.73 39.26 -8.34
CA ASP A 35 -70.80 37.89 -8.83
C ASP A 35 -69.49 37.47 -9.52
N LEU A 36 -68.88 38.37 -10.32
CA LEU A 36 -67.58 38.13 -10.95
C LEU A 36 -66.46 38.02 -9.91
N GLN A 37 -66.50 38.82 -8.85
CA GLN A 37 -65.55 38.72 -7.74
C GLN A 37 -65.74 37.42 -6.93
N SER A 38 -66.99 37.04 -6.66
CA SER A 38 -67.34 35.77 -6.03
C SER A 38 -66.86 34.58 -6.87
N GLU A 39 -67.06 34.62 -8.19
CA GLU A 39 -66.62 33.56 -9.10
C GLU A 39 -65.09 33.51 -9.19
N ALA A 40 -64.41 34.66 -9.22
CA ALA A 40 -62.95 34.73 -9.18
C ALA A 40 -62.39 34.16 -7.87
N ALA A 41 -63.00 34.47 -6.73
CA ALA A 41 -62.63 33.89 -5.43
C ALA A 41 -62.83 32.37 -5.40
N ALA A 42 -63.96 31.86 -5.88
CA ALA A 42 -64.24 30.42 -5.94
C ALA A 42 -63.28 29.66 -6.86
N ARG A 43 -62.83 30.27 -7.96
CA ARG A 43 -61.78 29.69 -8.83
C ARG A 43 -60.43 29.67 -8.13
N HIS A 44 -60.07 30.78 -7.47
CA HIS A 44 -58.82 30.89 -6.71
C HIS A 44 -58.77 29.86 -5.57
N GLU A 45 -59.85 29.67 -4.81
CA GLU A 45 -59.92 28.65 -3.74
C GLU A 45 -59.72 27.23 -4.28
N ARG A 46 -60.33 26.90 -5.43
CA ARG A 46 -60.13 25.59 -6.08
C ARG A 46 -58.69 25.40 -6.58
N GLU A 47 -58.07 26.47 -7.07
CA GLU A 47 -56.68 26.46 -7.53
C GLU A 47 -55.71 26.30 -6.35
N VAL A 48 -55.95 26.99 -5.23
CA VAL A 48 -55.20 26.83 -3.97
C VAL A 48 -55.30 25.39 -3.47
N TYR A 49 -56.51 24.84 -3.37
CA TYR A 49 -56.72 23.46 -2.92
C TYR A 49 -56.04 22.42 -3.84
N ARG A 50 -56.09 22.67 -5.15
CA ARG A 50 -55.40 21.83 -6.13
C ARG A 50 -53.89 21.91 -5.97
N ASN A 51 -53.33 23.11 -5.84
CA ASN A 51 -51.90 23.32 -5.68
C ASN A 51 -51.39 22.71 -4.37
N GLU A 52 -52.17 22.80 -3.28
CA GLU A 52 -51.85 22.18 -2.00
C GLU A 52 -51.77 20.65 -2.11
N HIS A 53 -52.72 20.02 -2.82
CA HIS A 53 -52.67 18.57 -3.05
C HIS A 53 -51.55 18.14 -4.02
N GLU A 54 -51.18 18.99 -4.98
CA GLU A 54 -50.01 18.77 -5.84
C GLU A 54 -48.70 18.87 -5.05
N LEU A 55 -48.59 19.82 -4.11
CA LEU A 55 -47.46 19.93 -3.17
C LEU A 55 -47.35 18.70 -2.27
N GLN A 56 -48.45 18.25 -1.66
CA GLN A 56 -48.45 17.03 -0.83
C GLN A 56 -48.04 15.77 -1.61
N ARG A 57 -48.37 15.69 -2.91
CA ARG A 57 -47.91 14.60 -3.79
C ARG A 57 -46.42 14.71 -4.09
N PHE A 58 -45.90 15.92 -4.25
CA PHE A 58 -44.49 16.18 -4.47
C PHE A 58 -43.67 15.80 -3.22
N GLU A 59 -44.08 16.26 -2.04
CA GLU A 59 -43.44 15.92 -0.76
C GLU A 59 -43.42 14.40 -0.49
N LYS A 60 -44.53 13.71 -0.75
CA LYS A 60 -44.56 12.23 -0.64
C LYS A 60 -43.67 11.53 -1.68
N ALA A 61 -43.46 12.14 -2.85
CA ALA A 61 -42.55 11.59 -3.85
C ALA A 61 -41.09 11.80 -3.45
N THR A 62 -40.73 12.97 -2.92
CA THR A 62 -39.37 13.27 -2.43
C THR A 62 -39.03 12.42 -1.21
N GLU A 63 -39.95 12.22 -0.26
CA GLU A 63 -39.72 11.32 0.89
C GLU A 63 -39.44 9.87 0.47
N ARG A 64 -40.07 9.39 -0.62
CA ARG A 64 -39.81 8.05 -1.16
C ARG A 64 -38.47 7.98 -1.87
N GLU A 65 -38.06 9.05 -2.52
CA GLU A 65 -36.74 9.17 -3.17
C GLU A 65 -35.62 9.20 -2.13
N GLU A 66 -35.74 10.03 -1.09
CA GLU A 66 -34.77 10.08 0.02
C GLU A 66 -34.65 8.73 0.75
N LYS A 67 -35.78 8.03 0.97
CA LYS A 67 -35.76 6.66 1.52
C LYS A 67 -35.07 5.65 0.60
N ALA A 68 -35.25 5.78 -0.71
CA ALA A 68 -34.60 4.90 -1.68
C ALA A 68 -33.08 5.16 -1.78
N ASP A 69 -32.67 6.42 -1.70
CA ASP A 69 -31.26 6.81 -1.72
C ASP A 69 -30.55 6.45 -0.41
N SER A 70 -31.24 6.53 0.73
CA SER A 70 -30.73 6.04 2.02
C SER A 70 -30.44 4.54 1.99
N ARG A 71 -31.35 3.73 1.43
CA ARG A 71 -31.14 2.28 1.27
C ARG A 71 -29.94 1.97 0.37
N LYS A 72 -29.78 2.67 -0.75
CA LYS A 72 -28.61 2.52 -1.63
C LYS A 72 -27.30 2.89 -0.94
N GLN A 73 -27.30 3.93 -0.10
CA GLN A 73 -26.11 4.29 0.68
C GLN A 73 -25.74 3.22 1.72
N GLU A 74 -26.72 2.59 2.36
CA GLU A 74 -26.47 1.45 3.26
C GLU A 74 -25.91 0.25 2.50
N GLU A 75 -26.47 -0.12 1.35
CA GLU A 75 -25.96 -1.21 0.50
C GLU A 75 -24.50 -0.96 0.06
N VAL A 76 -24.16 0.26 -0.32
CA VAL A 76 -22.77 0.64 -0.67
C VAL A 76 -21.84 0.54 0.54
N LYS A 77 -22.27 1.02 1.71
CA LYS A 77 -21.48 0.91 2.95
C LYS A 77 -21.28 -0.55 3.37
N GLU A 78 -22.28 -1.40 3.18
CA GLU A 78 -22.20 -2.83 3.46
C GLU A 78 -21.26 -3.55 2.48
N ALA A 79 -21.34 -3.24 1.19
CA ALA A 79 -20.39 -3.73 0.19
C ALA A 79 -18.95 -3.30 0.48
N GLN A 80 -18.74 -2.04 0.89
CA GLN A 80 -17.43 -1.55 1.34
C GLN A 80 -16.92 -2.28 2.59
N ARG A 81 -17.79 -2.58 3.56
CA ARG A 81 -17.43 -3.38 4.75
C ARG A 81 -17.05 -4.81 4.38
N GLN A 82 -17.76 -5.45 3.45
CA GLN A 82 -17.41 -6.79 2.99
C GLN A 82 -16.08 -6.82 2.22
N ALA A 83 -15.84 -5.83 1.35
CA ALA A 83 -14.57 -5.67 0.64
C ALA A 83 -13.41 -5.43 1.63
N LEU A 84 -13.59 -4.56 2.62
CA LEU A 84 -12.59 -4.31 3.66
C LEU A 84 -12.33 -5.59 4.49
N LYS A 85 -13.37 -6.35 4.84
CA LYS A 85 -13.23 -7.61 5.60
C LYS A 85 -12.47 -8.68 4.80
N SER A 86 -12.73 -8.80 3.50
CA SER A 86 -11.98 -9.66 2.59
C SER A 86 -10.52 -9.21 2.47
N HIS A 87 -10.28 -7.91 2.32
CA HIS A 87 -8.92 -7.37 2.25
C HIS A 87 -8.13 -7.63 3.53
N VAL A 88 -8.73 -7.40 4.70
CA VAL A 88 -8.09 -7.67 6.00
C VAL A 88 -7.77 -9.16 6.17
N ARG A 89 -8.61 -10.07 5.65
CA ARG A 89 -8.32 -11.51 5.66
C ARG A 89 -7.09 -11.82 4.80
N HIS A 90 -7.00 -11.31 3.59
CA HIS A 90 -5.82 -11.51 2.73
C HIS A 90 -4.54 -10.92 3.33
N VAL A 91 -4.60 -9.74 3.94
CA VAL A 91 -3.43 -9.15 4.61
C VAL A 91 -2.97 -10.01 5.79
N LYS A 92 -3.90 -10.60 6.55
CA LYS A 92 -3.57 -11.53 7.64
C LYS A 92 -2.99 -12.85 7.12
N GLU A 93 -3.54 -13.41 6.06
CA GLU A 93 -3.01 -14.61 5.40
C GLU A 93 -1.60 -14.36 4.82
N ASP A 94 -1.36 -13.17 4.26
CA ASP A 94 -0.03 -12.75 3.78
C ASP A 94 0.95 -12.50 4.94
N GLU A 95 0.48 -11.96 6.06
CA GLU A 95 1.28 -11.79 7.28
C GLU A 95 1.67 -13.14 7.90
N GLU A 96 0.73 -14.09 7.97
CA GLU A 96 0.97 -15.46 8.43
C GLU A 96 1.95 -16.19 7.49
N GLY A 97 1.77 -16.06 6.17
CA GLY A 97 2.71 -16.60 5.18
C GLY A 97 4.11 -15.97 5.26
N HIS A 98 4.20 -14.68 5.60
CA HIS A 98 5.48 -14.00 5.81
C HIS A 98 6.17 -14.42 7.11
N GLU A 99 5.41 -14.65 8.19
CA GLU A 99 5.94 -15.18 9.45
C GLU A 99 6.48 -16.61 9.27
N GLU A 100 5.78 -17.47 8.52
CA GLU A 100 6.28 -18.82 8.17
C GLU A 100 7.56 -18.77 7.32
N PHE A 101 7.65 -17.83 6.37
CA PHE A 101 8.86 -17.64 5.57
C PHE A 101 10.05 -17.19 6.42
N LEU A 102 9.83 -16.22 7.33
CA LEU A 102 10.86 -15.73 8.27
C LEU A 102 11.32 -16.83 9.22
N GLU A 103 10.43 -17.68 9.71
CA GLU A 103 10.81 -18.82 10.54
C GLU A 103 11.63 -19.85 9.77
N ARG A 104 11.34 -20.11 8.50
CA ARG A 104 12.16 -20.99 7.66
C ARG A 104 13.55 -20.40 7.42
N GLU A 105 13.65 -19.13 7.06
CA GLU A 105 14.92 -18.43 6.84
C GLU A 105 15.79 -18.46 8.11
N MET A 106 15.22 -18.13 9.28
CA MET A 106 15.92 -18.16 10.56
C MET A 106 16.38 -19.58 10.98
N ARG A 107 15.60 -20.62 10.66
CA ARG A 107 15.97 -22.01 10.93
C ARG A 107 17.09 -22.49 10.00
N GLU A 108 17.11 -22.02 8.76
CA GLU A 108 18.13 -22.35 7.78
C GLU A 108 19.46 -21.64 8.10
N ASP A 109 19.40 -20.36 8.48
CA ASP A 109 20.55 -19.61 9.02
C ASP A 109 21.12 -20.26 10.29
N ALA A 110 20.26 -20.69 11.23
CA ALA A 110 20.70 -21.37 12.45
C ALA A 110 21.33 -22.75 12.17
N LYS A 111 20.93 -23.42 11.08
CA LYS A 111 21.59 -24.65 10.63
C LYS A 111 22.97 -24.35 10.03
N ALA A 112 23.08 -23.31 9.21
CA ALA A 112 24.35 -22.88 8.62
C ALA A 112 25.36 -22.43 9.69
N GLU A 113 24.93 -21.63 10.68
CA GLU A 113 25.80 -21.23 11.80
C GLU A 113 26.28 -22.44 12.63
N ARG A 114 25.45 -23.46 12.82
CA ARG A 114 25.86 -24.70 13.50
C ARG A 114 26.83 -25.53 12.65
N GLU A 115 26.65 -25.57 11.35
CA GLU A 115 27.52 -26.29 10.43
C GLU A 115 28.92 -25.65 10.36
N ASP A 116 28.99 -24.31 10.35
CA ASP A 116 30.25 -23.56 10.41
C ASP A 116 31.01 -23.79 11.72
N VAL A 117 30.31 -23.81 12.87
CA VAL A 117 30.93 -24.11 14.17
C VAL A 117 31.47 -25.54 14.20
N LEU A 118 30.71 -26.51 13.70
CA LEU A 118 31.16 -27.91 13.59
C LEU A 118 32.38 -28.05 12.66
N GLN A 119 32.42 -27.31 11.54
CA GLN A 119 33.59 -27.29 10.66
C GLN A 119 34.82 -26.66 11.33
N GLN A 120 34.64 -25.58 12.10
CA GLN A 120 35.73 -24.99 12.89
C GLN A 120 36.24 -25.94 13.97
N GLU A 121 35.36 -26.61 14.72
CA GLU A 121 35.78 -27.61 15.72
C GLU A 121 36.53 -28.79 15.10
N VAL A 122 36.10 -29.26 13.92
CA VAL A 122 36.82 -30.31 13.17
C VAL A 122 38.19 -29.81 12.72
N LYS A 123 38.29 -28.54 12.28
CA LYS A 123 39.55 -27.94 11.85
C LYS A 123 40.51 -27.74 13.04
N GLU A 124 40.03 -27.23 14.16
CA GLU A 124 40.83 -27.11 15.39
C GLU A 124 41.29 -28.47 15.91
N ARG A 125 40.46 -29.53 15.80
CA ARG A 125 40.90 -30.89 16.15
C ARG A 125 41.99 -31.41 15.23
N ARG A 126 41.95 -31.08 13.93
CA ARG A 126 43.02 -31.42 12.98
C ARG A 126 44.30 -30.68 13.30
N GLU A 127 44.22 -29.37 13.53
CA GLU A 127 45.38 -28.53 13.89
C GLU A 127 46.01 -28.97 15.23
N ARG A 128 45.20 -29.35 16.23
CA ARG A 128 45.71 -29.92 17.49
C ARG A 128 46.35 -31.30 17.31
N LYS A 129 45.84 -32.12 16.40
CA LYS A 129 46.42 -33.44 16.08
C LYS A 129 47.75 -33.29 15.33
N GLU A 130 47.80 -32.38 14.35
CA GLU A 130 49.02 -32.05 13.61
C GLU A 130 50.09 -31.46 14.54
N ALA A 131 49.74 -30.54 15.45
CA ALA A 131 50.67 -30.01 16.44
C ALA A 131 51.21 -31.08 17.42
N ALA A 132 50.37 -32.06 17.80
CA ALA A 132 50.80 -33.18 18.64
C ALA A 132 51.74 -34.14 17.88
N GLU A 133 51.47 -34.39 16.59
CA GLU A 133 52.33 -35.19 15.71
C GLU A 133 53.68 -34.50 15.46
N GLU A 134 53.71 -33.18 15.27
CA GLU A 134 54.94 -32.39 15.12
C GLU A 134 55.80 -32.39 16.39
N GLN A 135 55.19 -32.28 17.58
CA GLN A 135 55.92 -32.41 18.86
C GLN A 135 56.50 -33.81 19.07
N GLU A 136 55.78 -34.86 18.65
CA GLU A 136 56.29 -36.23 18.74
C GLU A 136 57.46 -36.45 17.77
N GLN A 137 57.42 -35.82 16.59
CA GLN A 137 58.49 -35.86 15.60
C GLN A 137 59.74 -35.10 16.09
N GLN A 138 59.58 -33.93 16.70
CA GLN A 138 60.67 -33.20 17.36
C GLN A 138 61.30 -34.02 18.49
N ARG A 139 60.52 -34.70 19.34
CA ARG A 139 61.07 -35.57 20.41
C ARG A 139 61.86 -36.76 19.85
N LYS A 140 61.44 -37.33 18.72
CA LYS A 140 62.16 -38.42 18.04
C LYS A 140 63.47 -37.90 17.44
N GLU A 141 63.45 -36.73 16.81
CA GLU A 141 64.64 -36.08 16.25
C GLU A 141 65.64 -35.66 17.34
N GLU A 142 65.17 -35.11 18.46
CA GLU A 142 65.98 -34.78 19.63
C GLU A 142 66.60 -36.03 20.28
N MET A 143 65.83 -37.12 20.41
CA MET A 143 66.34 -38.38 20.93
C MET A 143 67.36 -39.03 19.97
N GLU A 144 67.16 -38.90 18.67
CA GLU A 144 68.15 -39.34 17.67
C GLU A 144 69.40 -38.47 17.69
N ALA A 145 69.27 -37.15 17.87
CA ALA A 145 70.38 -36.22 18.03
C ALA A 145 71.18 -36.51 19.32
N ALA A 146 70.50 -36.79 20.43
CA ALA A 146 71.12 -37.22 21.69
C ALA A 146 71.88 -38.54 21.52
N ARG A 147 71.31 -39.53 20.82
CA ARG A 147 72.00 -40.79 20.48
C ARG A 147 73.20 -40.60 19.56
N ARG A 148 73.12 -39.65 18.61
CA ARG A 148 74.27 -39.28 17.75
C ARG A 148 75.38 -38.62 18.58
N MET A 149 75.03 -37.75 19.55
CA MET A 149 76.00 -37.17 20.47
C MET A 149 76.60 -38.22 21.42
N GLU A 150 75.81 -39.16 21.93
CA GLU A 150 76.29 -40.24 22.78
C GLU A 150 77.24 -41.19 22.02
N LYS A 151 76.95 -41.50 20.75
CA LYS A 151 77.87 -42.25 19.88
C LYS A 151 79.16 -41.48 19.61
N LYS A 152 79.09 -40.16 19.38
CA LYS A 152 80.29 -39.29 19.26
C LYS A 152 81.08 -39.24 20.57
N PHE A 153 80.40 -39.20 21.71
CA PHE A 153 81.04 -39.18 23.03
C PHE A 153 81.65 -40.55 23.37
N HIS A 154 81.05 -41.66 22.94
CA HIS A 154 81.62 -43.00 23.05
C HIS A 154 82.79 -43.23 22.10
N SER A 155 82.74 -42.69 20.88
CA SER A 155 83.89 -42.73 19.97
C SER A 155 85.04 -41.89 20.51
N GLN A 156 84.76 -40.69 21.03
CA GLN A 156 85.75 -39.84 21.69
C GLN A 156 86.30 -40.45 22.99
N ARG A 157 85.47 -41.11 23.82
CA ARG A 157 85.94 -41.84 25.01
C ARG A 157 86.80 -43.05 24.66
N LYS A 158 86.50 -43.75 23.57
CA LYS A 158 87.31 -44.89 23.11
C LYS A 158 88.64 -44.42 22.52
N GLU A 159 88.67 -43.23 21.93
CA GLU A 159 89.86 -42.57 21.40
C GLU A 159 90.72 -42.02 22.55
N ALA A 160 90.12 -41.37 23.55
CA ALA A 160 90.79 -40.93 24.78
C ALA A 160 91.37 -42.10 25.60
N ARG A 161 90.65 -43.23 25.71
CA ARG A 161 91.18 -44.46 26.35
C ARG A 161 92.31 -45.11 25.54
N LYS A 162 92.41 -44.84 24.24
CA LYS A 162 93.54 -45.29 23.40
C LYS A 162 94.76 -44.37 23.52
N GLU A 163 94.57 -43.09 23.82
CA GLU A 163 95.65 -42.16 24.19
C GLU A 163 96.17 -42.44 25.61
N GLU A 164 95.29 -42.58 26.62
CA GLU A 164 95.68 -42.97 27.99
C GLU A 164 96.33 -44.36 28.05
N GLY A 165 95.96 -45.27 27.15
CA GLY A 165 96.59 -46.59 27.00
C GLY A 165 97.97 -46.56 26.33
N LYS A 166 98.31 -45.48 25.61
CA LYS A 166 99.65 -45.26 25.03
C LYS A 166 100.57 -44.54 26.00
N GLU A 167 100.07 -43.58 26.78
CA GLU A 167 100.85 -42.93 27.85
C GLU A 167 101.22 -43.91 28.97
N LYS A 168 100.33 -44.85 29.33
CA LYS A 168 100.67 -45.93 30.29
C LYS A 168 101.64 -46.98 29.75
N GLN A 169 101.81 -47.11 28.43
CA GLN A 169 102.86 -47.96 27.84
C GLN A 169 104.20 -47.24 27.70
N GLU A 170 104.21 -45.91 27.66
CA GLU A 170 105.44 -45.11 27.63
C GLU A 170 106.02 -44.87 29.03
N GLU A 171 105.20 -44.79 30.09
CA GLU A 171 105.69 -44.76 31.49
C GLU A 171 106.19 -46.14 31.99
N GLU A 172 105.59 -47.24 31.54
CA GLU A 172 106.00 -48.60 31.95
C GLU A 172 107.26 -49.11 31.20
N ALA A 173 107.61 -48.49 30.06
CA ALA A 173 108.84 -48.78 29.32
C ALA A 173 110.12 -48.19 29.94
N VAL A 174 109.99 -47.27 30.91
CA VAL A 174 111.15 -46.65 31.61
C VAL A 174 111.47 -47.34 32.95
N SER A 175 110.60 -48.20 33.47
CA SER A 175 110.78 -48.87 34.77
C SER A 175 111.18 -50.36 34.71
N ALA A 176 111.37 -50.95 33.52
CA ALA A 176 111.60 -52.39 33.34
C ALA A 176 113.00 -52.77 32.77
N LEU A 177 114.05 -52.02 33.12
CA LEU A 177 115.44 -52.41 32.88
C LEU A 177 116.12 -52.80 34.20
N VAL A 178 116.10 -54.10 34.52
CA VAL A 178 117.22 -54.95 34.96
C VAL A 178 116.76 -56.06 35.97
N PRO A 179 117.13 -57.35 35.75
CA PRO A 179 116.38 -58.51 36.23
C PRO A 179 117.11 -59.36 37.28
N ALA A 180 116.39 -60.17 38.08
CA ALA A 180 116.99 -61.30 38.80
C ALA A 180 115.99 -62.42 39.16
N VAL A 181 116.18 -63.57 38.49
CA VAL A 181 116.11 -64.94 39.04
C VAL A 181 114.74 -65.41 39.57
N GLY A 182 114.04 -66.39 39.00
CA GLY A 182 114.35 -67.37 37.96
C GLY A 182 113.34 -68.52 38.01
N ARG A 183 113.26 -69.26 36.89
CA ARG A 183 112.92 -70.71 36.76
C ARG A 183 111.72 -71.24 37.58
N LYS A 184 110.76 -71.99 37.06
CA LYS A 184 110.57 -72.75 35.82
C LYS A 184 109.20 -73.44 36.02
N ARG A 185 108.41 -73.55 34.94
CA ARG A 185 107.49 -74.67 34.61
C ARG A 185 106.27 -74.93 35.53
N LEU A 186 105.09 -74.69 34.94
CA LEU A 186 103.87 -75.55 34.85
C LEU A 186 103.55 -76.49 36.03
N PRO A 187 102.27 -76.62 36.47
CA PRO A 187 101.18 -76.98 35.53
C PRO A 187 99.75 -76.46 35.86
N SER A 188 98.86 -76.70 34.88
CA SER A 188 97.42 -77.02 34.96
C SER A 188 96.70 -76.74 36.29
N GLY A 189 95.60 -76.01 36.29
CA GLY A 189 94.47 -76.29 35.40
C GLY A 189 93.42 -77.05 36.19
N GLU A 190 92.29 -76.38 36.32
CA GLU A 190 90.94 -76.94 36.37
C GLU A 190 90.40 -77.54 37.67
N GLU A 191 89.12 -77.17 37.85
CA GLU A 191 87.95 -77.95 38.26
C GLU A 191 87.14 -77.11 39.27
N GLU A 192 86.02 -76.54 38.81
CA GLU A 192 84.71 -77.21 38.87
C GLU A 192 84.47 -77.69 40.31
N GLY A 193 83.66 -77.00 41.09
CA GLY A 193 82.23 -76.96 40.87
C GLY A 193 81.59 -77.78 41.99
N VAL A 194 80.67 -77.15 42.72
CA VAL A 194 79.47 -77.71 43.36
C VAL A 194 79.67 -78.91 44.33
N GLY A 195 79.29 -78.72 45.60
CA GLY A 195 79.30 -79.75 46.66
C GLY A 195 78.29 -80.91 46.43
N PRO A 196 77.85 -81.68 47.46
CA PRO A 196 78.11 -81.64 48.92
C PRO A 196 78.30 -83.06 49.59
N GLU A 197 78.40 -83.09 50.94
CA GLU A 197 78.15 -84.22 51.92
C GLU A 197 78.97 -85.54 51.80
N GLU A 198 79.37 -86.32 52.83
CA GLU A 198 79.31 -86.35 54.31
C GLU A 198 80.28 -87.48 54.82
N GLU A 199 80.70 -87.44 56.11
CA GLU A 199 81.13 -88.58 56.98
C GLU A 199 82.46 -89.35 56.71
N LYS A 200 83.32 -89.80 57.67
CA LYS A 200 83.52 -89.65 59.13
C LYS A 200 84.80 -90.45 59.56
N GLN A 201 85.37 -90.08 60.72
CA GLN A 201 86.19 -90.87 61.69
C GLN A 201 87.75 -90.94 61.61
N ILE A 202 88.39 -90.52 62.73
CA ILE A 202 89.34 -91.24 63.64
C ILE A 202 90.38 -90.27 64.28
N SER A 203 90.41 -90.30 65.62
CA SER A 203 91.47 -89.92 66.60
C SER A 203 91.77 -88.42 66.86
N LYS A 204 91.68 -87.81 68.05
CA LYS A 204 91.95 -88.09 69.51
C LYS A 204 93.34 -87.61 70.01
N VAL A 205 93.29 -86.75 71.07
CA VAL A 205 94.05 -86.80 72.36
C VAL A 205 95.03 -85.64 72.70
N GLU A 206 94.50 -84.73 73.54
CA GLU A 206 94.95 -84.29 74.89
C GLU A 206 96.00 -83.18 75.17
N SER A 207 95.57 -82.37 76.16
CA SER A 207 96.27 -81.49 77.14
C SER A 207 96.50 -80.01 76.74
N VAL A 208 95.78 -78.99 77.24
CA VAL A 208 94.93 -78.79 78.45
C VAL A 208 95.77 -79.15 79.69
N ASP A 209 96.48 -78.26 80.38
CA ASP A 209 95.97 -77.18 81.22
C ASP A 209 97.18 -76.47 81.85
N ARG A 210 97.25 -75.13 81.73
CA ARG A 210 97.98 -74.16 82.61
C ARG A 210 98.22 -72.81 81.92
N LYS A 211 98.16 -72.72 80.58
CA LYS A 211 98.22 -71.45 79.84
C LYS A 211 96.87 -70.75 79.68
N GLU A 212 95.78 -71.48 79.84
CA GLU A 212 94.42 -70.97 79.58
C GLU A 212 93.89 -70.01 80.67
N ALA A 213 94.46 -70.03 81.88
CA ALA A 213 94.05 -69.11 82.95
C ALA A 213 94.66 -67.71 82.85
N ARG A 214 95.90 -67.57 82.34
CA ARG A 214 96.55 -66.24 82.16
C ARG A 214 96.16 -65.55 80.86
N ALA A 215 95.70 -66.30 79.85
CA ALA A 215 95.18 -65.72 78.61
C ALA A 215 93.78 -65.10 78.79
N ARG A 216 92.97 -65.66 79.71
CA ARG A 216 91.61 -65.16 79.99
C ARG A 216 91.58 -63.85 80.78
N GLU A 217 92.57 -63.60 81.64
CA GLU A 217 92.70 -62.31 82.35
C GLU A 217 93.14 -61.19 81.40
N LYS A 218 94.03 -61.50 80.44
CA LYS A 218 94.46 -60.55 79.42
C LYS A 218 93.37 -60.23 78.38
N LEU A 219 92.56 -61.23 78.01
CA LEU A 219 91.36 -61.03 77.18
C LEU A 219 90.29 -60.19 77.89
N GLN A 220 90.17 -60.27 79.23
CA GLN A 220 89.22 -59.44 79.98
C GLN A 220 89.68 -57.99 80.17
N GLU A 221 90.99 -57.70 80.19
CA GLU A 221 91.50 -56.32 80.13
C GLU A 221 91.39 -55.75 78.71
N GLU A 222 91.69 -56.53 77.67
CA GLU A 222 91.54 -56.14 76.26
C GLU A 222 90.06 -55.94 75.85
N GLU A 223 89.12 -56.76 76.36
CA GLU A 223 87.67 -56.56 76.15
C GLU A 223 87.15 -55.28 76.85
N ARG A 224 87.71 -54.90 78.00
CA ARG A 224 87.33 -53.65 78.69
C ARG A 224 87.88 -52.40 78.01
N GLU A 225 89.11 -52.45 77.48
CA GLU A 225 89.66 -51.36 76.65
C GLU A 225 88.94 -51.23 75.29
N HIS A 226 88.53 -52.35 74.69
CA HIS A 226 87.75 -52.32 73.45
C HIS A 226 86.36 -51.71 73.67
N HIS A 227 85.68 -52.05 74.78
CA HIS A 227 84.38 -51.49 75.09
C HIS A 227 84.44 -49.97 75.38
N GLN A 228 85.49 -49.50 76.06
CA GLN A 228 85.71 -48.07 76.28
C GLN A 228 85.98 -47.29 74.98
N GLN A 229 86.66 -47.91 74.01
CA GLN A 229 86.89 -47.31 72.68
C GLN A 229 85.67 -47.38 71.77
N GLU A 230 84.83 -48.41 71.91
CA GLU A 230 83.55 -48.52 71.19
C GLU A 230 82.56 -47.46 71.68
N ASP A 231 82.47 -47.22 72.99
CA ASP A 231 81.62 -46.18 73.55
C ASP A 231 82.07 -44.76 73.11
N GLU A 232 83.38 -44.47 73.10
CA GLU A 232 83.90 -43.19 72.59
C GLU A 232 83.70 -43.02 71.07
N ARG A 233 83.72 -44.12 70.30
CA ARG A 233 83.41 -44.09 68.86
C ARG A 233 81.93 -43.87 68.63
N GLU A 234 81.07 -44.52 69.40
CA GLU A 234 79.63 -44.39 69.27
C GLU A 234 79.17 -42.98 69.66
N GLU A 235 79.77 -42.38 70.70
CA GLU A 235 79.50 -40.99 71.09
C GLU A 235 79.97 -39.98 70.02
N LYS A 236 81.15 -40.21 69.41
CA LYS A 236 81.62 -39.40 68.27
C LYS A 236 80.73 -39.55 67.04
N LEU A 237 80.24 -40.76 66.74
CA LEU A 237 79.33 -41.00 65.62
C LEU A 237 77.95 -40.38 65.86
N ARG A 238 77.42 -40.43 67.09
CA ARG A 238 76.18 -39.72 67.46
C ARG A 238 76.35 -38.20 67.37
N HIS A 239 77.48 -37.66 67.81
CA HIS A 239 77.74 -36.22 67.70
C HIS A 239 77.90 -35.78 66.23
N MET A 240 78.55 -36.58 65.37
CA MET A 240 78.65 -36.29 63.94
C MET A 240 77.29 -36.40 63.24
N GLN A 241 76.46 -37.40 63.57
CA GLN A 241 75.10 -37.52 63.03
C GLN A 241 74.19 -36.37 63.48
N GLY A 242 74.36 -35.85 64.70
CA GLY A 242 73.67 -34.65 65.18
C GLY A 242 74.05 -33.40 64.38
N LYS A 243 75.36 -33.19 64.11
CA LYS A 243 75.84 -32.06 63.31
C LYS A 243 75.39 -32.11 61.86
N VAL A 244 75.38 -33.30 61.24
CA VAL A 244 74.90 -33.45 59.86
C VAL A 244 73.41 -33.15 59.75
N LYS A 245 72.62 -33.53 60.77
CA LYS A 245 71.19 -33.24 60.79
C LYS A 245 70.90 -31.76 61.03
N GLU A 246 71.65 -31.10 61.91
CA GLU A 246 71.56 -29.64 62.10
C GLU A 246 71.99 -28.89 60.82
N GLU A 247 73.00 -29.36 60.10
CA GLU A 247 73.47 -28.75 58.84
C GLU A 247 72.50 -29.00 57.66
N GLU A 248 71.78 -30.13 57.65
CA GLU A 248 70.69 -30.39 56.70
C GLU A 248 69.44 -29.54 57.02
N GLU A 249 69.08 -29.37 58.29
CA GLU A 249 67.96 -28.53 58.71
C GLU A 249 68.22 -27.03 58.42
N GLU A 250 69.45 -26.53 58.62
CA GLU A 250 69.83 -25.16 58.21
C GLU A 250 69.74 -24.97 56.69
N LYS A 251 70.20 -25.94 55.88
CA LYS A 251 70.08 -25.87 54.41
C LYS A 251 68.64 -25.92 53.93
N GLU A 252 67.78 -26.72 54.58
CA GLU A 252 66.36 -26.76 54.25
C GLU A 252 65.62 -25.47 54.64
N GLU A 253 66.00 -24.81 55.74
CA GLU A 253 65.48 -23.49 56.10
C GLU A 253 65.98 -22.39 55.14
N GLU A 254 67.23 -22.45 54.68
CA GLU A 254 67.76 -21.53 53.66
C GLU A 254 67.03 -21.72 52.31
N ASP A 255 66.80 -22.95 51.87
CA ASP A 255 66.06 -23.24 50.64
C ASP A 255 64.57 -22.86 50.75
N LYS A 256 63.95 -23.00 51.93
CA LYS A 256 62.59 -22.50 52.21
C LYS A 256 62.53 -20.97 52.19
N GLN A 257 63.56 -20.28 52.68
CA GLN A 257 63.64 -18.82 52.62
C GLN A 257 63.91 -18.31 51.19
N GLN A 258 64.75 -19.00 50.40
CA GLN A 258 65.03 -18.65 49.01
C GLN A 258 63.82 -18.91 48.09
N SER A 259 63.11 -20.03 48.28
CA SER A 259 61.88 -20.33 47.53
C SER A 259 60.76 -19.35 47.86
N ALA A 260 60.58 -18.97 49.14
CA ALA A 260 59.63 -17.94 49.52
C ALA A 260 59.96 -16.55 48.95
N GLN A 261 61.25 -16.19 48.81
CA GLN A 261 61.67 -14.96 48.13
C GLN A 261 61.42 -15.00 46.61
N PHE A 262 61.56 -16.16 45.97
CA PHE A 262 61.28 -16.32 44.54
C PHE A 262 59.78 -16.16 44.25
N VAL A 263 58.91 -16.77 45.06
CA VAL A 263 57.45 -16.64 44.91
C VAL A 263 57.02 -15.18 45.10
N ARG A 264 57.50 -14.48 46.14
CA ARG A 264 57.19 -13.05 46.34
C ARG A 264 57.69 -12.17 45.18
N ARG A 265 58.83 -12.50 44.55
CA ARG A 265 59.33 -11.78 43.38
C ARG A 265 58.51 -12.08 42.11
N ALA A 266 58.01 -13.30 41.95
CA ALA A 266 57.13 -13.67 40.84
C ALA A 266 55.75 -13.03 40.98
N GLU A 267 55.19 -13.02 42.19
CA GLU A 267 53.92 -12.34 42.52
C GLU A 267 54.02 -10.83 42.30
N ALA A 268 55.11 -10.19 42.77
CA ALA A 268 55.32 -8.75 42.52
C ALA A 268 55.47 -8.41 41.03
N ARG A 269 56.08 -9.30 40.21
CA ARG A 269 56.15 -9.11 38.75
C ARG A 269 54.79 -9.29 38.08
N ALA A 270 54.01 -10.27 38.49
CA ALA A 270 52.65 -10.49 37.99
C ALA A 270 51.71 -9.32 38.35
N GLU A 271 51.81 -8.78 39.57
CA GLU A 271 51.05 -7.61 39.99
C GLU A 271 51.46 -6.34 39.23
N GLU A 272 52.75 -6.17 38.92
CA GLU A 272 53.24 -5.06 38.10
C GLU A 272 52.78 -5.16 36.64
N GLU A 273 52.77 -6.36 36.07
CA GLU A 273 52.25 -6.63 34.72
C GLU A 273 50.74 -6.40 34.63
N VAL A 274 49.97 -6.91 35.60
CA VAL A 274 48.51 -6.65 35.69
C VAL A 274 48.21 -5.16 35.90
N SER A 275 49.05 -4.45 36.66
CA SER A 275 48.92 -2.99 36.85
C SER A 275 49.23 -2.20 35.58
N LYS A 276 50.23 -2.62 34.79
CA LYS A 276 50.55 -2.04 33.48
C LYS A 276 49.45 -2.31 32.45
N GLU A 277 48.93 -3.53 32.42
CA GLU A 277 47.83 -3.92 31.53
C GLU A 277 46.54 -3.16 31.88
N ARG A 278 46.24 -2.99 33.18
CA ARG A 278 45.10 -2.18 33.64
C ARG A 278 45.22 -0.70 33.27
N ARG A 279 46.43 -0.14 33.23
CA ARG A 279 46.66 1.24 32.75
C ARG A 279 46.45 1.33 31.25
N LYS A 280 46.95 0.35 30.49
CA LYS A 280 46.76 0.29 29.03
C LYS A 280 45.29 0.18 28.65
N VAL A 281 44.52 -0.69 29.32
CA VAL A 281 43.06 -0.81 29.11
C VAL A 281 42.33 0.50 29.43
N LYS A 282 42.70 1.19 30.51
CA LYS A 282 42.08 2.49 30.84
C LYS A 282 42.43 3.61 29.86
N GLU A 283 43.63 3.59 29.30
CA GLU A 283 44.05 4.55 28.26
C GLU A 283 43.34 4.26 26.94
N GLU A 284 43.17 2.99 26.56
CA GLU A 284 42.40 2.56 25.40
C GLU A 284 40.90 2.90 25.56
N GLU A 285 40.30 2.59 26.72
CA GLU A 285 38.91 2.98 27.04
C GLU A 285 38.70 4.50 26.99
N LYS A 286 39.69 5.29 27.40
CA LYS A 286 39.62 6.75 27.33
C LYS A 286 39.73 7.25 25.89
N ALA A 287 40.61 6.67 25.08
CA ALA A 287 40.75 6.99 23.66
C ALA A 287 39.47 6.64 22.88
N ASP A 288 38.88 5.48 23.15
CA ASP A 288 37.60 5.06 22.56
C ASP A 288 36.45 6.00 22.94
N LEU A 289 36.46 6.51 24.18
CA LEU A 289 35.45 7.46 24.65
C LEU A 289 35.62 8.84 24.01
N GLU A 290 36.87 9.30 23.83
CA GLU A 290 37.18 10.54 23.11
C GLU A 290 36.79 10.43 21.62
N GLU A 291 37.06 9.30 20.97
CA GLU A 291 36.68 9.03 19.58
C GLU A 291 35.14 8.98 19.41
N HIS A 292 34.41 8.38 20.36
CA HIS A 292 32.95 8.38 20.33
C HIS A 292 32.36 9.78 20.54
N LEU A 293 32.97 10.62 21.40
CA LEU A 293 32.56 12.00 21.59
C LEU A 293 32.83 12.86 20.36
N GLU A 294 33.94 12.64 19.66
CA GLU A 294 34.24 13.29 18.38
C GLU A 294 33.28 12.84 17.28
N ARG A 295 33.06 11.53 17.11
CA ARG A 295 32.06 10.99 16.19
C ARG A 295 30.65 11.52 16.49
N SER A 296 30.29 11.69 17.77
CA SER A 296 29.00 12.28 18.17
C SER A 296 28.89 13.76 17.83
N ARG A 297 29.97 14.54 17.97
CA ARG A 297 30.02 15.96 17.56
C ARG A 297 29.93 16.11 16.04
N GLU A 298 30.61 15.23 15.30
CA GLU A 298 30.55 15.18 13.84
C GLU A 298 29.17 14.76 13.34
N GLU A 299 28.56 13.74 13.94
CA GLU A 299 27.18 13.34 13.66
C GLU A 299 26.19 14.47 13.96
N ALA A 300 26.37 15.22 15.05
CA ALA A 300 25.51 16.37 15.35
C ALA A 300 25.66 17.50 14.31
N ALA A 301 26.89 17.76 13.86
CA ALA A 301 27.16 18.72 12.79
C ALA A 301 26.59 18.25 11.42
N GLN A 302 26.66 16.96 11.14
CA GLN A 302 26.13 16.34 9.93
C GLN A 302 24.60 16.34 9.93
N ARG A 303 23.95 16.01 11.06
CA ARG A 303 22.50 16.14 11.24
C ARG A 303 22.03 17.60 11.09
N LYS A 304 22.81 18.59 11.53
CA LYS A 304 22.50 20.02 11.31
C LYS A 304 22.57 20.39 9.82
N LYS A 305 23.55 19.86 9.07
CA LYS A 305 23.66 20.05 7.62
C LYS A 305 22.54 19.32 6.85
N GLU A 306 22.20 18.10 7.24
CA GLU A 306 21.12 17.30 6.66
C GLU A 306 19.75 17.95 6.91
N ARG A 307 19.49 18.45 8.12
CA ARG A 307 18.26 19.21 8.44
C ARG A 307 18.13 20.47 7.57
N ALA A 308 19.22 21.21 7.38
CA ALA A 308 19.22 22.39 6.51
C ALA A 308 18.93 22.02 5.03
N ALA A 309 19.47 20.90 4.55
CA ALA A 309 19.22 20.39 3.20
C ALA A 309 17.76 19.90 3.02
N VAL A 310 17.20 19.19 4.01
CA VAL A 310 15.80 18.75 4.01
C VAL A 310 14.87 19.96 3.99
N HIS A 311 15.11 20.96 4.84
CA HIS A 311 14.31 22.19 4.86
C HIS A 311 14.37 22.94 3.52
N LEU A 312 15.54 22.97 2.86
CA LEU A 312 15.68 23.59 1.54
C LEU A 312 14.89 22.83 0.45
N MET A 313 14.88 21.49 0.51
CA MET A 313 14.11 20.65 -0.42
C MET A 313 12.60 20.71 -0.15
N GLU A 314 12.19 20.77 1.12
CA GLU A 314 10.80 20.97 1.54
C GLU A 314 10.27 22.33 1.08
N LYS A 315 11.07 23.40 1.22
CA LYS A 315 10.74 24.72 0.67
C LYS A 315 10.58 24.69 -0.86
N LYS A 316 11.49 24.04 -1.59
CA LYS A 316 11.37 23.86 -3.05
C LYS A 316 10.15 23.01 -3.45
N ARG A 317 9.77 22.03 -2.63
CA ARG A 317 8.56 21.22 -2.82
C ARG A 317 7.30 22.07 -2.62
N GLN A 318 7.26 22.89 -1.56
CA GLN A 318 6.15 23.82 -1.30
C GLN A 318 6.01 24.86 -2.42
N GLU A 319 7.11 25.41 -2.94
CA GLU A 319 7.08 26.33 -4.09
C GLU A 319 6.54 25.66 -5.38
N LYS A 320 6.82 24.37 -5.59
CA LYS A 320 6.24 23.61 -6.73
C LYS A 320 4.76 23.34 -6.54
N ILE A 321 4.34 22.97 -5.33
CA ILE A 321 2.92 22.75 -4.98
C ILE A 321 2.15 24.05 -5.20
N GLN A 322 2.66 25.19 -4.70
CA GLN A 322 2.03 26.49 -4.86
C GLN A 322 1.95 26.94 -6.34
N LYS A 323 2.94 26.60 -7.17
CA LYS A 323 2.87 26.85 -8.63
C LYS A 323 1.81 25.98 -9.31
N HIS A 324 1.70 24.71 -8.92
CA HIS A 324 0.68 23.80 -9.44
C HIS A 324 -0.73 24.24 -9.04
N GLU A 325 -0.96 24.57 -7.77
CA GLU A 325 -2.22 25.09 -7.26
C GLU A 325 -2.64 26.37 -7.99
N LYS A 326 -1.72 27.32 -8.21
CA LYS A 326 -2.02 28.52 -9.01
C LYS A 326 -2.40 28.19 -10.45
N SER A 327 -1.75 27.21 -11.08
CA SER A 327 -2.10 26.79 -12.45
C SER A 327 -3.42 26.02 -12.52
N GLU A 328 -3.76 25.26 -11.48
CA GLU A 328 -5.05 24.57 -11.38
C GLU A 328 -6.17 25.57 -11.11
N GLU A 329 -5.97 26.55 -10.24
CA GLU A 329 -6.92 27.64 -10.05
C GLU A 329 -7.15 28.45 -11.33
N GLU A 330 -6.10 28.75 -12.12
CA GLU A 330 -6.25 29.42 -13.40
C GLU A 330 -7.01 28.56 -14.43
N LYS A 331 -6.76 27.25 -14.48
CA LYS A 331 -7.52 26.31 -15.32
C LYS A 331 -8.98 26.17 -14.88
N VAL A 332 -9.25 26.18 -13.58
CA VAL A 332 -10.62 26.14 -13.04
C VAL A 332 -11.34 27.45 -13.33
N LYS A 333 -10.65 28.60 -13.23
CA LYS A 333 -11.20 29.92 -13.58
C LYS A 333 -11.48 30.04 -15.08
N SER A 334 -10.62 29.54 -15.96
CA SER A 334 -10.88 29.50 -17.41
C SER A 334 -12.02 28.55 -17.77
N SER A 335 -12.05 27.35 -17.16
CA SER A 335 -13.12 26.35 -17.40
C SER A 335 -14.49 26.84 -16.94
N ARG A 336 -14.55 27.64 -15.87
CA ARG A 336 -15.80 28.26 -15.38
C ARG A 336 -16.30 29.37 -16.32
N SER A 337 -15.38 30.13 -16.91
CA SER A 337 -15.67 31.11 -17.97
C SER A 337 -16.21 30.43 -19.24
N ASP A 338 -15.58 29.34 -19.67
CA ASP A 338 -15.97 28.60 -20.88
C ASP A 338 -17.34 27.93 -20.71
N TRP A 339 -17.64 27.44 -19.50
CA TRP A 339 -18.95 26.90 -19.16
C TRP A 339 -20.04 27.97 -19.13
N GLU A 340 -19.75 29.14 -18.56
CA GLU A 340 -20.68 30.28 -18.55
C GLU A 340 -20.95 30.81 -19.97
N ALA A 341 -19.92 30.84 -20.84
CA ALA A 341 -20.07 31.19 -22.25
C ALA A 341 -20.97 30.20 -23.00
N ALA A 342 -20.76 28.88 -22.80
CA ALA A 342 -21.59 27.84 -23.40
C ALA A 342 -23.03 27.87 -22.87
N GLU A 343 -23.23 28.20 -21.58
CA GLU A 343 -24.56 28.34 -21.00
C GLU A 343 -25.30 29.57 -21.56
N ARG A 344 -24.60 30.71 -21.74
CA ARG A 344 -25.15 31.91 -22.40
C ARG A 344 -25.50 31.65 -23.86
N GLU A 345 -24.65 30.92 -24.59
CA GLU A 345 -24.92 30.54 -25.99
C GLU A 345 -26.13 29.60 -26.10
N LYS A 346 -26.23 28.61 -25.20
CA LYS A 346 -27.40 27.73 -25.11
C LYS A 346 -28.69 28.51 -24.79
N GLN A 347 -28.64 29.48 -23.87
CA GLN A 347 -29.78 30.35 -23.58
C GLN A 347 -30.16 31.24 -24.78
N ALA A 348 -29.19 31.75 -25.53
CA ALA A 348 -29.44 32.54 -26.74
C ALA A 348 -30.12 31.71 -27.84
N LEU A 349 -29.67 30.46 -28.05
CA LEU A 349 -30.32 29.53 -28.98
C LEU A 349 -31.75 29.19 -28.56
N LEU A 350 -32.00 28.96 -27.27
CA LEU A 350 -33.35 28.74 -26.75
C LEU A 350 -34.24 29.97 -27.00
N ARG A 351 -33.77 31.19 -26.67
CA ARG A 351 -34.51 32.43 -26.93
C ARG A 351 -34.85 32.61 -28.41
N LYS A 352 -33.90 32.29 -29.31
CA LYS A 352 -34.14 32.30 -30.76
C LYS A 352 -35.22 31.30 -31.17
N THR A 353 -35.16 30.06 -30.68
CA THR A 353 -36.19 29.04 -30.99
C THR A 353 -37.57 29.40 -30.46
N PHE A 354 -37.68 29.99 -29.26
CA PHE A 354 -38.94 30.48 -28.71
C PHE A 354 -39.51 31.64 -29.52
N LEU A 355 -38.66 32.60 -29.92
CA LEU A 355 -39.07 33.71 -30.79
C LEU A 355 -39.52 33.19 -32.17
N ASP A 356 -38.80 32.26 -32.77
CA ASP A 356 -39.19 31.63 -34.03
C ASP A 356 -40.52 30.87 -33.91
N GLN A 357 -40.75 30.18 -32.79
CA GLN A 357 -42.03 29.54 -32.51
C GLN A 357 -43.16 30.56 -32.32
N ALA A 358 -42.91 31.66 -31.61
CA ALA A 358 -43.87 32.75 -31.44
C ALA A 358 -44.21 33.43 -32.76
N VAL A 359 -43.22 33.66 -33.63
CA VAL A 359 -43.42 34.21 -34.97
C VAL A 359 -44.22 33.24 -35.84
N ARG A 360 -43.94 31.93 -35.80
CA ARG A 360 -44.73 30.91 -36.52
C ARG A 360 -46.17 30.85 -36.02
N ALA A 361 -46.38 30.88 -34.70
CA ALA A 361 -47.72 30.89 -34.11
C ALA A 361 -48.50 32.15 -34.53
N ARG A 362 -47.86 33.32 -34.51
CA ARG A 362 -48.46 34.59 -34.96
C ARG A 362 -48.80 34.58 -36.44
N ARG A 363 -47.92 34.05 -37.30
CA ARG A 363 -48.20 33.92 -38.75
C ARG A 363 -49.40 33.00 -38.98
N LYS A 364 -49.47 31.87 -38.28
CA LYS A 364 -50.61 30.94 -38.36
C LYS A 364 -51.92 31.57 -37.88
N MET A 365 -51.89 32.41 -36.83
CA MET A 365 -53.06 33.16 -36.38
C MET A 365 -53.52 34.19 -37.42
N MET A 366 -52.60 34.95 -38.01
CA MET A 366 -52.94 35.89 -39.09
C MET A 366 -53.50 35.18 -40.33
N GLU A 367 -52.97 34.00 -40.69
CA GLU A 367 -53.52 33.18 -41.77
C GLU A 367 -54.95 32.75 -41.47
N LEU A 368 -55.23 32.28 -40.25
CA LEU A 368 -56.59 31.92 -39.82
C LEU A 368 -57.55 33.12 -39.78
N GLU A 369 -57.07 34.29 -39.35
CA GLU A 369 -57.84 35.54 -39.39
C GLU A 369 -58.14 35.96 -40.83
N GLY A 370 -57.17 35.81 -41.74
CA GLY A 370 -57.33 36.05 -43.16
C GLY A 370 -58.33 35.10 -43.80
N ASP A 371 -58.28 33.81 -43.47
CA ASP A 371 -59.24 32.81 -43.93
C ASP A 371 -60.64 33.06 -43.37
N ALA A 372 -60.76 33.50 -42.11
CA ALA A 372 -62.02 33.89 -41.51
C ALA A 372 -62.62 35.14 -42.18
N MET A 373 -61.78 36.10 -42.58
CA MET A 373 -62.21 37.27 -43.36
C MET A 373 -62.68 36.88 -44.76
N LYS A 374 -61.94 36.03 -45.48
CA LYS A 374 -62.35 35.52 -46.80
C LYS A 374 -63.70 34.81 -46.74
N ARG A 375 -63.91 33.96 -45.73
CA ARG A 375 -65.22 33.31 -45.53
C ARG A 375 -66.34 34.32 -45.25
N ARG A 376 -66.06 35.44 -44.58
CA ARG A 376 -67.06 36.51 -44.39
C ARG A 376 -67.34 37.26 -45.69
N GLU A 377 -66.32 37.49 -46.51
CA GLU A 377 -66.46 38.10 -47.84
C GLU A 377 -67.25 37.19 -48.78
N GLU A 378 -66.90 35.91 -48.86
CA GLU A 378 -67.64 34.88 -49.62
C GLU A 378 -69.10 34.80 -49.17
N ARG A 379 -69.37 34.83 -47.85
CA ARG A 379 -70.75 34.87 -47.34
C ARG A 379 -71.50 36.12 -47.80
N ARG A 380 -70.88 37.30 -47.68
CA ARG A 380 -71.49 38.56 -48.15
C ARG A 380 -71.75 38.54 -49.65
N GLU A 381 -70.88 37.93 -50.44
CA GLU A 381 -71.09 37.74 -51.88
C GLU A 381 -72.27 36.80 -52.15
N THR A 382 -72.35 35.66 -51.46
CA THR A 382 -73.51 34.74 -51.59
C THR A 382 -74.82 35.38 -51.12
N GLU A 383 -74.78 36.20 -50.07
CA GLU A 383 -75.94 36.96 -49.58
C GLU A 383 -76.39 38.00 -50.62
N ARG A 384 -75.46 38.77 -51.20
CA ARG A 384 -75.76 39.72 -52.29
C ARG A 384 -76.29 39.01 -53.54
N GLU A 385 -75.73 37.86 -53.92
CA GLU A 385 -76.22 37.09 -55.05
C GLU A 385 -77.64 36.57 -54.80
N GLN A 386 -77.95 36.14 -53.57
CA GLN A 386 -79.31 35.74 -53.18
C GLN A 386 -80.28 36.93 -53.19
N GLU A 387 -79.85 38.11 -52.70
CA GLU A 387 -80.63 39.35 -52.77
C GLU A 387 -80.96 39.73 -54.22
N VAL A 388 -79.97 39.73 -55.11
CA VAL A 388 -80.17 40.02 -56.54
C VAL A 388 -81.11 38.99 -57.19
N GLN A 389 -81.00 37.71 -56.84
CA GLN A 389 -81.94 36.69 -57.32
C GLN A 389 -83.36 36.92 -56.80
N HIS A 390 -83.51 37.30 -55.53
CA HIS A 390 -84.80 37.59 -54.93
C HIS A 390 -85.43 38.85 -55.55
N GLU A 391 -84.66 39.90 -55.80
CA GLU A 391 -85.10 41.10 -56.50
C GLU A 391 -85.52 40.80 -57.95
N LYS A 392 -84.75 39.96 -58.67
CA LYS A 392 -85.14 39.49 -60.01
C LYS A 392 -86.47 38.73 -59.96
N LYS A 393 -86.68 37.86 -58.98
CA LYS A 393 -87.95 37.15 -58.78
C LYS A 393 -89.10 38.11 -58.46
N LEU A 394 -88.89 39.09 -57.58
CA LEU A 394 -89.90 40.10 -57.26
C LEU A 394 -90.24 40.97 -58.48
N LEU A 395 -89.24 41.36 -59.27
CA LEU A 395 -89.43 42.10 -60.51
C LEU A 395 -90.16 41.28 -61.56
N SER A 396 -89.82 40.00 -61.74
CA SER A 396 -90.56 39.11 -62.65
C SER A 396 -92.00 38.93 -62.20
N SER A 397 -92.25 38.72 -60.90
CA SER A 397 -93.62 38.64 -60.36
C SER A 397 -94.38 39.97 -60.50
N ARG A 398 -93.74 41.12 -60.34
CA ARG A 398 -94.35 42.45 -60.61
C ARG A 398 -94.66 42.63 -62.10
N MET A 399 -93.76 42.23 -62.97
CA MET A 399 -93.95 42.29 -64.43
C MET A 399 -95.03 41.32 -64.89
N GLU A 400 -95.12 40.15 -64.29
CA GLU A 400 -96.15 39.14 -64.54
C GLU A 400 -97.52 39.65 -64.08
N ARG A 401 -97.62 40.24 -62.89
CA ARG A 401 -98.83 40.94 -62.45
C ARG A 401 -99.23 42.07 -63.41
N ARG A 402 -98.29 42.90 -63.86
CA ARG A 402 -98.58 43.93 -64.87
C ARG A 402 -99.05 43.34 -66.21
N LYS A 403 -98.46 42.24 -66.66
CA LYS A 403 -98.90 41.53 -67.87
C LYS A 403 -100.27 40.90 -67.68
N GLU A 404 -100.57 40.38 -66.50
CA GLU A 404 -101.87 39.80 -66.17
C GLU A 404 -102.95 40.87 -66.01
N GLU A 405 -102.61 42.04 -65.45
CA GLU A 405 -103.48 43.22 -65.42
C GLU A 405 -103.72 43.78 -66.83
N ALA A 406 -102.69 43.79 -67.69
CA ALA A 406 -102.84 44.13 -69.11
C ALA A 406 -103.69 43.10 -69.87
N ARG A 407 -103.54 41.80 -69.57
CA ARG A 407 -104.40 40.74 -70.11
C ARG A 407 -105.82 40.88 -69.59
N LYS A 408 -106.04 41.13 -68.30
CA LYS A 408 -107.36 41.37 -67.71
C LYS A 408 -108.01 42.63 -68.25
N THR A 409 -107.26 43.69 -68.57
CA THR A 409 -107.81 44.88 -69.22
C THR A 409 -108.13 44.65 -70.69
N LEU A 410 -107.34 43.85 -71.42
CA LEU A 410 -107.67 43.39 -72.77
C LEU A 410 -108.84 42.39 -72.79
N GLU A 411 -108.94 41.51 -71.80
CA GLU A 411 -110.07 40.62 -71.57
C GLU A 411 -111.31 41.40 -71.17
N ARG A 412 -111.20 42.43 -70.34
CA ARG A 412 -112.31 43.37 -70.07
C ARG A 412 -112.71 44.14 -71.32
N ARG A 413 -111.77 44.48 -72.21
CA ARG A 413 -112.05 45.11 -73.52
C ARG A 413 -112.68 44.13 -74.53
N ARG A 414 -112.26 42.86 -74.54
CA ARG A 414 -112.90 41.79 -75.32
C ARG A 414 -114.27 41.45 -74.76
N ALA A 415 -114.41 41.39 -73.44
CA ALA A 415 -115.66 41.21 -72.73
C ALA A 415 -116.59 42.40 -73.00
N SER A 416 -116.14 43.65 -73.00
CA SER A 416 -116.99 44.81 -73.35
C SER A 416 -117.30 44.93 -74.85
N LYS A 417 -116.49 44.33 -75.74
CA LYS A 417 -116.88 44.09 -77.16
C LYS A 417 -117.85 42.90 -77.31
N SER A 418 -117.80 41.92 -76.41
CA SER A 418 -118.70 40.76 -76.34
C SER A 418 -120.00 41.07 -75.58
N LEU A 419 -120.02 42.09 -74.72
CA LEU A 419 -121.15 42.53 -73.90
C LEU A 419 -122.11 43.44 -74.67
N ALA A 420 -121.79 43.81 -75.91
CA ALA A 420 -122.74 44.42 -76.84
C ALA A 420 -123.61 43.36 -77.57
N HIS A 421 -123.34 42.06 -77.38
CA HIS A 421 -124.01 40.99 -78.13
C HIS A 421 -124.77 39.95 -77.29
N GLU A 422 -124.86 40.10 -75.96
CA GLU A 422 -125.59 39.16 -75.08
C GLU A 422 -126.46 39.88 -74.01
N ALA A 423 -127.27 40.85 -74.45
CA ALA A 423 -128.34 41.44 -73.63
C ALA A 423 -129.61 40.57 -73.60
N SER A 424 -129.48 39.25 -73.44
CA SER A 424 -130.63 38.35 -73.32
C SER A 424 -130.29 37.05 -72.59
N ASN A 425 -130.04 37.09 -71.27
CA ASN A 425 -130.49 36.05 -70.32
C ASN A 425 -130.19 36.41 -68.84
N PRO A 426 -131.00 35.90 -67.90
CA PRO A 426 -131.17 36.47 -66.56
C PRO A 426 -130.11 36.01 -65.52
N LEU A 427 -130.06 36.79 -64.43
CA LEU A 427 -129.15 36.78 -63.28
C LEU A 427 -128.69 35.39 -62.74
N PRO A 428 -127.38 35.20 -62.49
CA PRO A 428 -126.87 34.08 -61.68
C PRO A 428 -126.98 34.34 -60.16
N PRO A 429 -127.09 33.27 -59.34
CA PRO A 429 -127.37 33.35 -57.90
C PRO A 429 -126.19 33.82 -57.07
N ALA A 430 -126.48 34.46 -55.93
CA ALA A 430 -125.49 34.89 -54.95
C ALA A 430 -124.81 33.69 -54.24
N PRO A 431 -123.50 33.76 -53.96
CA PRO A 431 -122.77 32.69 -53.27
C PRO A 431 -123.16 32.58 -51.79
N PRO A 432 -123.15 31.37 -51.22
CA PRO A 432 -123.63 31.12 -49.87
C PRO A 432 -122.66 31.66 -48.81
N VAL A 433 -123.26 32.22 -47.78
CA VAL A 433 -122.66 32.55 -46.49
C VAL A 433 -122.60 31.27 -45.66
N GLN A 434 -121.42 30.64 -45.50
CA GLN A 434 -121.08 29.78 -44.35
C GLN A 434 -119.70 29.07 -44.53
N GLY A 435 -118.70 29.59 -43.82
CA GLY A 435 -117.54 28.82 -43.36
C GLY A 435 -117.40 29.12 -41.87
N SER A 436 -117.60 28.12 -41.03
CA SER A 436 -117.78 28.31 -39.59
C SER A 436 -116.49 28.80 -38.90
N ALA A 437 -116.60 29.82 -38.05
CA ALA A 437 -115.48 30.38 -37.25
C ALA A 437 -114.86 29.40 -36.23
N ARG A 438 -115.22 28.11 -36.29
CA ARG A 438 -114.69 27.01 -35.48
C ARG A 438 -113.54 26.30 -36.20
N GLU A 439 -113.61 26.17 -37.51
CA GLU A 439 -112.56 25.56 -38.34
C GLU A 439 -111.28 26.41 -38.40
N GLU A 440 -111.41 27.74 -38.41
CA GLU A 440 -110.27 28.67 -38.33
C GLU A 440 -109.59 28.65 -36.95
N ARG A 441 -110.33 28.36 -35.87
CA ARG A 441 -109.75 28.27 -34.52
C ARG A 441 -109.03 26.96 -34.31
N ASP A 442 -109.62 25.85 -34.72
CA ASP A 442 -109.01 24.53 -34.58
C ASP A 442 -107.76 24.40 -35.48
N GLY A 443 -107.78 25.01 -36.68
CA GLY A 443 -106.59 25.16 -37.53
C GLY A 443 -105.47 26.00 -36.88
N ALA A 444 -105.81 27.11 -36.22
CA ALA A 444 -104.83 27.97 -35.53
C ALA A 444 -104.26 27.36 -34.24
N VAL A 445 -104.99 26.45 -33.59
CA VAL A 445 -104.50 25.68 -32.44
C VAL A 445 -103.56 24.57 -32.90
N LEU A 446 -103.89 23.86 -33.98
CA LEU A 446 -103.01 22.83 -34.57
C LEU A 446 -101.71 23.40 -35.14
N GLU A 447 -101.75 24.59 -35.77
CA GLU A 447 -100.53 25.30 -36.18
C GLU A 447 -99.67 25.70 -34.97
N ARG A 448 -100.29 26.13 -33.86
CA ARG A 448 -99.57 26.47 -32.63
C ARG A 448 -98.93 25.25 -31.98
N LEU A 449 -99.62 24.12 -31.94
CA LEU A 449 -99.09 22.86 -31.39
C LEU A 449 -97.92 22.34 -32.24
N ARG A 450 -98.02 22.34 -33.58
CA ARG A 450 -96.88 21.97 -34.45
C ARG A 450 -95.67 22.88 -34.25
N ARG A 451 -95.87 24.20 -34.11
CA ARG A 451 -94.77 25.16 -33.89
C ARG A 451 -94.13 25.07 -32.51
N VAL A 452 -94.81 24.48 -31.52
CA VAL A 452 -94.23 24.20 -30.20
C VAL A 452 -93.40 22.91 -30.30
N ASP A 453 -93.94 21.85 -30.89
CA ASP A 453 -93.20 20.60 -31.14
C ASP A 453 -91.94 20.82 -32.01
N ASP A 454 -92.02 21.65 -33.06
CA ASP A 454 -90.86 22.00 -33.88
C ASP A 454 -89.82 22.82 -33.10
N ARG A 455 -90.25 23.66 -32.15
CA ARG A 455 -89.36 24.40 -31.24
C ARG A 455 -88.69 23.48 -30.24
N ASP A 456 -89.41 22.48 -29.73
CA ASP A 456 -88.84 21.54 -28.77
C ASP A 456 -87.92 20.53 -29.47
N ARG A 457 -88.24 20.09 -30.69
CA ARG A 457 -87.32 19.30 -31.53
C ARG A 457 -86.06 20.07 -31.93
N THR A 458 -86.16 21.37 -32.22
CA THR A 458 -84.98 22.19 -32.52
C THR A 458 -84.13 22.47 -31.28
N LYS A 459 -84.74 22.69 -30.10
CA LYS A 459 -84.02 22.79 -28.82
C LYS A 459 -83.36 21.48 -28.43
N GLU A 460 -84.05 20.35 -28.58
CA GLU A 460 -83.49 19.02 -28.30
C GLU A 460 -82.33 18.71 -29.25
N ARG A 461 -82.47 19.04 -30.54
CA ARG A 461 -81.38 18.91 -31.51
C ARG A 461 -80.18 19.80 -31.17
N GLN A 462 -80.40 21.04 -30.72
CA GLN A 462 -79.31 21.92 -30.26
C GLN A 462 -78.65 21.41 -28.98
N ARG A 463 -79.43 20.84 -28.06
CA ARG A 463 -78.91 20.22 -26.85
C ARG A 463 -78.03 19.01 -27.18
N ARG A 464 -78.48 18.12 -28.07
CA ARG A 464 -77.68 16.99 -28.55
C ARG A 464 -76.41 17.43 -29.25
N LEU A 465 -76.48 18.44 -30.13
CA LEU A 465 -75.29 18.98 -30.79
C LEU A 465 -74.27 19.56 -29.79
N ARG A 466 -74.72 20.26 -28.74
CA ARG A 466 -73.83 20.76 -27.68
C ARG A 466 -73.24 19.63 -26.85
N GLU A 467 -74.04 18.64 -26.46
CA GLU A 467 -73.57 17.46 -25.73
C GLU A 467 -72.55 16.65 -26.55
N GLU A 468 -72.76 16.51 -27.86
CA GLU A 468 -71.82 15.90 -28.80
C GLU A 468 -70.53 16.72 -28.97
N GLU A 469 -70.63 18.05 -29.07
CA GLU A 469 -69.49 18.96 -29.13
C GLU A 469 -68.66 18.95 -27.83
N GLU A 470 -69.32 18.92 -26.67
CA GLU A 470 -68.68 18.82 -25.36
C GLU A 470 -67.97 17.46 -25.20
N ALA A 471 -68.62 16.36 -25.61
CA ALA A 471 -68.01 15.03 -25.63
C ALA A 471 -66.79 14.97 -26.56
N HIS A 472 -66.88 15.58 -27.75
CA HIS A 472 -65.75 15.67 -28.69
C HIS A 472 -64.60 16.52 -28.14
N ALA A 473 -64.89 17.63 -27.46
CA ALA A 473 -63.89 18.47 -26.83
C ALA A 473 -63.18 17.75 -25.66
N GLN A 474 -63.92 16.99 -24.85
CA GLN A 474 -63.36 16.15 -23.79
C GLN A 474 -62.49 15.02 -24.37
N HIS A 475 -62.97 14.32 -25.40
CA HIS A 475 -62.20 13.28 -26.08
C HIS A 475 -60.91 13.83 -26.71
N SER A 476 -60.95 15.02 -27.30
CA SER A 476 -59.74 15.68 -27.81
C SER A 476 -58.76 16.08 -26.71
N LYS A 477 -59.23 16.43 -25.50
CA LYS A 477 -58.38 16.73 -24.34
C LYS A 477 -57.71 15.47 -23.80
N ILE A 478 -58.48 14.38 -23.63
CA ILE A 478 -57.96 13.08 -23.17
C ILE A 478 -56.87 12.58 -24.12
N LYS A 479 -57.11 12.61 -25.43
CA LYS A 479 -56.11 12.20 -26.44
C LYS A 479 -54.82 13.01 -26.38
N LYS A 480 -54.89 14.30 -26.04
CA LYS A 480 -53.70 15.15 -25.84
C LYS A 480 -52.93 14.78 -24.57
N PHE A 481 -53.61 14.50 -23.47
CA PHE A 481 -52.97 14.03 -22.23
C PHE A 481 -52.34 12.65 -22.39
N GLU A 482 -52.99 11.74 -23.11
CA GLU A 482 -52.43 10.44 -23.47
C GLU A 482 -51.15 10.58 -24.29
N GLN A 483 -51.16 11.45 -25.31
CA GLN A 483 -49.96 11.75 -26.09
C GLN A 483 -48.85 12.33 -25.20
N GLU A 484 -49.16 13.28 -24.31
CA GLU A 484 -48.17 13.86 -23.41
C GLU A 484 -47.57 12.82 -22.45
N ALA A 485 -48.40 11.91 -21.90
CA ALA A 485 -47.96 10.82 -21.03
C ALA A 485 -47.02 9.86 -21.78
N VAL A 486 -47.35 9.50 -23.03
CA VAL A 486 -46.48 8.67 -23.90
C VAL A 486 -45.16 9.39 -24.18
N HIS A 487 -45.18 10.67 -24.52
CA HIS A 487 -43.95 11.45 -24.73
C HIS A 487 -43.10 11.56 -23.47
N ARG A 488 -43.72 11.71 -22.30
CA ARG A 488 -43.02 11.75 -21.00
C ARG A 488 -42.40 10.40 -20.64
N ALA A 489 -43.10 9.29 -20.91
CA ALA A 489 -42.57 7.94 -20.74
C ALA A 489 -41.37 7.68 -21.69
N LEU A 490 -41.50 8.05 -22.97
CA LEU A 490 -40.41 7.93 -23.96
C LEU A 490 -39.20 8.81 -23.60
N ALA A 491 -39.41 10.00 -23.04
CA ALA A 491 -38.33 10.86 -22.59
C ALA A 491 -37.57 10.26 -21.38
N ARG A 492 -38.30 9.62 -20.44
CA ARG A 492 -37.69 8.89 -19.33
C ARG A 492 -36.91 7.67 -19.81
N ASP A 493 -37.46 6.88 -20.73
CA ASP A 493 -36.78 5.72 -21.32
C ASP A 493 -35.49 6.13 -22.06
N ARG A 494 -35.52 7.24 -22.80
CA ARG A 494 -34.32 7.79 -23.45
C ARG A 494 -33.25 8.25 -22.44
N LYS A 495 -33.66 8.90 -21.34
CA LYS A 495 -32.72 9.29 -20.28
C LYS A 495 -32.13 8.08 -19.57
N TRP A 496 -32.95 7.07 -19.29
CA TRP A 496 -32.50 5.83 -18.67
C TRP A 496 -31.51 5.07 -19.56
N LYS A 497 -31.84 4.86 -20.84
CA LYS A 497 -30.92 4.24 -21.82
C LYS A 497 -29.64 5.04 -22.03
N ALA A 498 -29.67 6.36 -21.94
CA ALA A 498 -28.46 7.19 -21.99
C ALA A 498 -27.58 6.99 -20.75
N SER A 499 -28.19 6.91 -19.56
CA SER A 499 -27.50 6.61 -18.30
C SER A 499 -26.90 5.20 -18.30
N GLU A 500 -27.65 4.21 -18.77
CA GLU A 500 -27.21 2.82 -18.90
C GLU A 500 -26.01 2.70 -19.85
N LYS A 501 -26.04 3.38 -21.00
CA LYS A 501 -24.88 3.45 -21.92
C LYS A 501 -23.66 4.14 -21.31
N LEU A 502 -23.87 5.17 -20.49
CA LEU A 502 -22.76 5.82 -19.78
C LEU A 502 -22.16 4.86 -18.75
N HIS A 503 -23.01 4.16 -17.99
CA HIS A 503 -22.56 3.16 -17.02
C HIS A 503 -21.81 2.02 -17.69
N GLN A 504 -22.31 1.50 -18.81
CA GLN A 504 -21.63 0.48 -19.61
C GLN A 504 -20.24 0.95 -20.09
N LYS A 505 -20.12 2.19 -20.58
CA LYS A 505 -18.82 2.78 -20.94
C LYS A 505 -17.87 2.94 -19.74
N MET A 506 -18.38 3.27 -18.55
CA MET A 506 -17.55 3.33 -17.36
C MET A 506 -17.05 1.96 -16.93
N LEU A 507 -17.89 0.92 -17.03
CA LEU A 507 -17.49 -0.47 -16.75
C LEU A 507 -16.46 -0.97 -17.77
N GLU A 508 -16.66 -0.68 -19.06
CA GLU A 508 -15.69 -0.97 -20.11
C GLU A 508 -14.35 -0.27 -19.82
N ARG A 509 -14.38 1.00 -19.41
CA ARG A 509 -13.18 1.76 -19.06
C ARG A 509 -12.48 1.22 -17.81
N ALA A 510 -13.23 0.77 -16.80
CA ALA A 510 -12.67 0.12 -15.62
C ALA A 510 -11.97 -1.19 -15.99
N ALA A 511 -12.60 -2.01 -16.84
CA ALA A 511 -12.02 -3.26 -17.34
C ALA A 511 -10.80 -3.04 -18.24
N GLU A 512 -10.72 -1.91 -18.97
CA GLU A 512 -9.52 -1.51 -19.71
C GLU A 512 -8.38 -1.09 -18.77
N ILE A 513 -8.68 -0.36 -17.70
CA ILE A 513 -7.68 0.04 -16.70
C ILE A 513 -7.11 -1.20 -15.99
N GLU A 514 -7.97 -2.15 -15.61
CA GLU A 514 -7.52 -3.42 -15.01
C GLU A 514 -6.64 -4.23 -15.97
N ARG A 515 -7.02 -4.31 -17.25
CA ARG A 515 -6.18 -4.95 -18.28
C ARG A 515 -4.84 -4.23 -18.46
N SER A 516 -4.83 -2.90 -18.51
CA SER A 516 -3.60 -2.09 -18.59
C SER A 516 -2.71 -2.27 -17.36
N GLN A 517 -3.28 -2.32 -16.16
CA GLN A 517 -2.52 -2.57 -14.92
C GLN A 517 -1.96 -4.00 -14.89
N HIS A 518 -2.71 -4.98 -15.41
CA HIS A 518 -2.23 -6.35 -15.53
C HIS A 518 -1.14 -6.48 -16.60
N GLU A 519 -1.26 -5.81 -17.74
CA GLU A 519 -0.23 -5.74 -18.79
C GLU A 519 1.02 -4.98 -18.32
N GLU A 520 0.87 -3.91 -17.54
CA GLU A 520 1.97 -3.21 -16.89
C GLU A 520 2.66 -4.11 -15.85
N ALA A 521 1.90 -4.84 -15.04
CA ALA A 521 2.44 -5.78 -14.07
C ALA A 521 3.20 -6.95 -14.73
N THR A 522 2.67 -7.51 -15.81
CA THR A 522 3.37 -8.57 -16.56
C THR A 522 4.57 -8.03 -17.32
N SER A 523 4.49 -6.85 -17.94
CA SER A 523 5.63 -6.21 -18.61
C SER A 523 6.75 -5.85 -17.64
N HIS A 524 6.41 -5.39 -16.42
CA HIS A 524 7.38 -5.09 -15.37
C HIS A 524 8.03 -6.36 -14.81
N ALA A 525 7.30 -7.48 -14.74
CA ALA A 525 7.89 -8.78 -14.42
C ALA A 525 8.87 -9.22 -15.54
N HIS A 526 8.47 -9.11 -16.80
CA HIS A 526 9.36 -9.39 -17.95
C HIS A 526 10.59 -8.48 -17.98
N TRP A 527 10.45 -7.20 -17.64
CA TRP A 527 11.58 -6.27 -17.54
C TRP A 527 12.53 -6.64 -16.39
N LYS A 528 12.00 -6.97 -15.20
CA LYS A 528 12.82 -7.46 -14.08
C LYS A 528 13.61 -8.72 -14.45
N HIS A 529 12.97 -9.67 -15.13
CA HIS A 529 13.65 -10.88 -15.60
C HIS A 529 14.68 -10.57 -16.69
N ALA A 530 14.36 -9.71 -17.66
CA ALA A 530 15.31 -9.30 -18.70
C ALA A 530 16.52 -8.55 -18.14
N VAL A 531 16.32 -7.68 -17.14
CA VAL A 531 17.40 -6.97 -16.44
C VAL A 531 18.26 -7.95 -15.62
N ARG A 532 17.64 -8.92 -14.95
CA ARG A 532 18.36 -9.98 -14.23
C ARG A 532 19.21 -10.83 -15.18
N ASP A 533 18.66 -11.21 -16.33
CA ASP A 533 19.36 -11.98 -17.35
C ASP A 533 20.50 -11.19 -18.00
N LEU A 534 20.30 -9.87 -18.20
CA LEU A 534 21.35 -8.97 -18.71
C LEU A 534 22.48 -8.82 -17.68
N ALA A 535 22.15 -8.65 -16.40
CA ALA A 535 23.13 -8.59 -15.31
C ALA A 535 23.92 -9.90 -15.18
N LEU A 536 23.25 -11.05 -15.27
CA LEU A 536 23.91 -12.36 -15.23
C LEU A 536 24.83 -12.59 -16.43
N LYS A 537 24.41 -12.17 -17.64
CA LYS A 537 25.28 -12.20 -18.83
C LYS A 537 26.49 -11.29 -18.68
N HIS A 538 26.32 -10.11 -18.09
CA HIS A 538 27.42 -9.17 -17.89
C HIS A 538 28.41 -9.65 -16.83
N VAL A 539 27.92 -10.14 -15.69
CA VAL A 539 28.75 -10.78 -14.65
C VAL A 539 29.51 -11.98 -15.23
N LYS A 540 28.84 -12.81 -16.04
CA LYS A 540 29.50 -13.94 -16.71
C LYS A 540 30.60 -13.46 -17.67
N ARG A 541 30.34 -12.42 -18.45
CA ARG A 541 31.33 -11.81 -19.35
C ARG A 541 32.51 -11.21 -18.60
N GLN A 542 32.28 -10.53 -17.47
CA GLN A 542 33.33 -9.99 -16.61
C GLN A 542 34.19 -11.09 -15.99
N LEU A 543 33.56 -12.19 -15.53
CA LEU A 543 34.30 -13.35 -15.04
C LEU A 543 35.11 -14.00 -16.17
N GLU A 544 34.59 -14.08 -17.40
CA GLU A 544 35.32 -14.58 -18.56
C GLU A 544 36.50 -13.68 -18.95
N GLU A 545 36.31 -12.35 -18.97
CA GLU A 545 37.34 -11.34 -19.23
C GLU A 545 38.41 -11.32 -18.12
N ASP A 546 38.01 -11.46 -16.84
CA ASP A 546 38.91 -11.57 -15.70
C ASP A 546 39.74 -12.87 -15.78
N VAL A 547 39.11 -13.98 -16.18
CA VAL A 547 39.81 -15.25 -16.41
C VAL A 547 40.76 -15.15 -17.61
N GLU A 548 40.40 -14.46 -18.69
CA GLU A 548 41.29 -14.19 -19.82
C GLU A 548 42.43 -13.26 -19.43
N ALA A 549 42.18 -12.22 -18.63
CA ALA A 549 43.20 -11.33 -18.10
C ALA A 549 44.18 -12.07 -17.19
N LEU A 550 43.69 -13.01 -16.36
CA LEU A 550 44.53 -13.89 -15.55
C LEU A 550 45.36 -14.84 -16.42
N LYS A 551 44.79 -15.43 -17.48
CA LYS A 551 45.57 -16.23 -18.46
C LYS A 551 46.63 -15.39 -19.17
N HIS A 552 46.32 -14.14 -19.52
CA HIS A 552 47.28 -13.21 -20.11
C HIS A 552 48.38 -12.78 -19.13
N LEU A 553 48.08 -12.71 -17.83
CA LEU A 553 49.07 -12.51 -16.78
C LEU A 553 49.93 -13.77 -16.57
N GLU A 554 49.35 -14.98 -16.57
CA GLU A 554 50.11 -16.23 -16.57
C GLU A 554 51.06 -16.33 -17.77
N HIS A 555 50.63 -15.86 -18.95
CA HIS A 555 51.48 -15.77 -20.14
C HIS A 555 52.58 -14.70 -20.07
N LYS A 556 52.41 -13.64 -19.28
CA LYS A 556 53.45 -12.65 -18.97
C LYS A 556 54.39 -13.13 -17.84
N GLU A 557 53.88 -13.92 -16.90
CA GLU A 557 54.61 -14.47 -15.74
C GLU A 557 55.56 -15.62 -16.09
N ALA A 558 55.39 -16.28 -17.25
CA ALA A 558 56.41 -17.18 -17.80
C ALA A 558 57.75 -16.47 -18.12
N ARG A 559 57.82 -15.13 -18.02
CA ARG A 559 59.01 -14.34 -18.33
C ARG A 559 59.65 -13.62 -17.14
N GLU A 560 58.95 -13.34 -16.04
CA GLU A 560 59.53 -12.68 -14.85
C GLU A 560 58.86 -13.10 -13.51
N PRO A 561 59.55 -13.84 -12.62
CA PRO A 561 58.96 -14.41 -11.39
C PRO A 561 58.78 -13.40 -10.23
N ALA A 562 59.27 -12.16 -10.35
CA ALA A 562 59.17 -11.14 -9.30
C ALA A 562 57.77 -10.49 -9.23
N GLY A 563 57.06 -10.35 -10.36
CA GLY A 563 55.73 -9.71 -10.42
C GLY A 563 54.58 -10.53 -9.84
N MET A 564 54.71 -11.86 -9.79
CA MET A 564 53.64 -12.79 -9.34
C MET A 564 53.34 -12.66 -7.84
N LYS A 565 54.32 -12.23 -7.02
CA LYS A 565 54.12 -12.05 -5.57
C LYS A 565 53.43 -10.73 -5.24
N GLU A 566 53.72 -9.67 -5.97
CA GLU A 566 53.08 -8.36 -5.77
C GLU A 566 51.64 -8.36 -6.29
N ALA A 567 51.38 -9.03 -7.43
CA ALA A 567 50.02 -9.20 -7.94
C ALA A 567 49.15 -10.06 -7.01
N LYS A 568 49.68 -11.18 -6.48
CA LYS A 568 48.97 -12.01 -5.47
C LYS A 568 48.71 -11.24 -4.17
N SER A 569 49.68 -10.49 -3.65
CA SER A 569 49.49 -9.69 -2.44
C SER A 569 48.46 -8.56 -2.62
N MET A 570 48.41 -7.94 -3.80
CA MET A 570 47.46 -6.87 -4.10
C MET A 570 46.05 -7.43 -4.31
N TRP A 571 45.94 -8.61 -4.93
CA TRP A 571 44.68 -9.31 -5.12
C TRP A 571 44.14 -9.87 -3.79
N GLU A 572 44.99 -10.45 -2.95
CA GLU A 572 44.63 -10.86 -1.58
C GLU A 572 44.13 -9.67 -0.75
N LYS A 573 44.80 -8.51 -0.82
CA LYS A 573 44.35 -7.27 -0.16
C LYS A 573 43.03 -6.73 -0.73
N LEU A 574 42.82 -6.79 -2.04
CA LEU A 574 41.57 -6.36 -2.68
C LEU A 574 40.40 -7.30 -2.35
N VAL A 575 40.67 -8.60 -2.28
CA VAL A 575 39.68 -9.62 -1.90
C VAL A 575 39.38 -9.53 -0.40
N GLU A 576 40.36 -9.32 0.46
CA GLU A 576 40.15 -9.11 1.90
C GLU A 576 39.41 -7.81 2.20
N THR A 577 39.75 -6.71 1.54
CA THR A 577 39.01 -5.45 1.72
C THR A 577 37.57 -5.56 1.23
N ARG A 578 37.31 -6.19 0.08
CA ARG A 578 35.93 -6.45 -0.39
C ARG A 578 35.17 -7.43 0.50
N ARG A 579 35.82 -8.46 1.04
CA ARG A 579 35.21 -9.43 1.96
C ARG A 579 34.92 -8.80 3.32
N GLN A 580 35.80 -7.93 3.81
CA GLN A 580 35.61 -7.15 5.04
C GLN A 580 34.51 -6.11 4.89
N THR A 581 34.44 -5.36 3.78
CA THR A 581 33.33 -4.40 3.54
C THR A 581 31.99 -5.11 3.40
N HIS A 582 31.92 -6.23 2.68
CA HIS A 582 30.69 -7.02 2.57
C HIS A 582 30.26 -7.59 3.93
N ALA A 583 31.19 -8.16 4.71
CA ALA A 583 30.89 -8.68 6.05
C ALA A 583 30.48 -7.59 7.05
N GLU A 584 31.07 -6.39 6.97
CA GLU A 584 30.67 -5.25 7.81
C GLU A 584 29.29 -4.71 7.45
N GLU A 585 28.98 -4.60 6.16
CA GLU A 585 27.67 -4.15 5.69
C GLU A 585 26.57 -5.16 6.03
N GLU A 586 26.84 -6.45 5.87
CA GLU A 586 25.94 -7.53 6.26
C GLU A 586 25.69 -7.55 7.78
N ARG A 587 26.73 -7.32 8.60
CA ARG A 587 26.58 -7.16 10.06
C ARG A 587 25.76 -5.92 10.43
N LYS A 588 25.96 -4.78 9.76
CA LYS A 588 25.18 -3.55 9.96
C LYS A 588 23.71 -3.75 9.56
N TYR A 589 23.44 -4.47 8.47
CA TYR A 589 22.08 -4.83 8.02
C TYR A 589 21.40 -5.82 8.99
N LYS A 590 22.08 -6.90 9.38
CA LYS A 590 21.57 -7.87 10.38
C LYS A 590 21.27 -7.20 11.73
N ARG A 591 22.11 -6.26 12.20
CA ARG A 591 21.85 -5.46 13.41
C ARG A 591 20.63 -4.53 13.27
N ALA A 592 20.46 -3.88 12.12
CA ALA A 592 19.29 -3.03 11.86
C ALA A 592 18.00 -3.85 11.77
N ARG A 593 18.02 -5.00 11.08
CA ARG A 593 16.90 -5.96 10.99
C ARG A 593 16.52 -6.46 12.39
N ARG A 594 17.50 -6.85 13.23
CA ARG A 594 17.26 -7.24 14.63
C ARG A 594 16.65 -6.10 15.46
N ARG A 595 17.14 -4.86 15.34
CA ARG A 595 16.56 -3.70 16.06
C ARG A 595 15.10 -3.44 15.65
N VAL A 596 14.78 -3.53 14.36
CA VAL A 596 13.40 -3.36 13.86
C VAL A 596 12.49 -4.47 14.39
N LEU A 597 12.97 -5.72 14.43
CA LEU A 597 12.22 -6.85 14.99
C LEU A 597 12.00 -6.70 16.51
N VAL A 598 13.02 -6.28 17.26
CA VAL A 598 12.91 -6.01 18.71
C VAL A 598 11.92 -4.88 18.99
N SER A 599 11.95 -3.78 18.23
CA SER A 599 10.96 -2.70 18.36
C SER A 599 9.54 -3.14 17.95
N LYS A 600 9.39 -4.04 16.96
CA LYS A 600 8.09 -4.62 16.58
C LYS A 600 7.52 -5.51 17.71
N GLN A 601 8.36 -6.28 18.37
CA GLN A 601 7.97 -7.08 19.55
C GLN A 601 7.65 -6.20 20.77
N ALA A 602 8.42 -5.13 20.99
CA ALA A 602 8.15 -4.16 22.06
C ALA A 602 6.80 -3.45 21.85
N LEU A 603 6.47 -3.07 20.61
CA LEU A 603 5.16 -2.51 20.26
C LEU A 603 4.01 -3.50 20.44
N ARG A 604 4.23 -4.80 20.19
CA ARG A 604 3.21 -5.84 20.42
C ARG A 604 2.90 -5.95 21.92
N LYS A 605 3.93 -6.03 22.76
CA LYS A 605 3.79 -6.05 24.22
C LYS A 605 3.17 -4.76 24.77
N ALA A 606 3.59 -3.59 24.30
CA ALA A 606 3.01 -2.32 24.74
C ALA A 606 1.54 -2.17 24.34
N ARG A 607 1.12 -2.76 23.20
CA ARG A 607 -0.29 -2.81 22.79
C ARG A 607 -1.11 -3.80 23.63
N GLU A 608 -0.55 -4.97 23.93
CA GLU A 608 -1.16 -5.96 24.83
C GLU A 608 -1.30 -5.41 26.26
N GLU A 609 -0.29 -4.67 26.76
CA GLU A 609 -0.34 -3.97 28.05
C GLU A 609 -1.40 -2.85 28.04
N LEU A 610 -1.50 -2.08 26.95
CA LEU A 610 -2.52 -1.04 26.79
C LEU A 610 -3.94 -1.63 26.66
N GLU A 611 -4.08 -2.81 26.08
CA GLU A 611 -5.34 -3.56 26.00
C GLU A 611 -5.75 -4.09 27.38
N GLN A 612 -4.80 -4.67 28.14
CA GLN A 612 -5.03 -5.07 29.54
C GLN A 612 -5.31 -3.88 30.48
N ASP A 613 -4.68 -2.73 30.24
CA ASP A 613 -4.88 -1.53 31.05
C ASP A 613 -6.19 -0.81 30.69
N LYS A 614 -6.71 -0.97 29.47
CA LYS A 614 -8.08 -0.56 29.10
C LYS A 614 -9.14 -1.41 29.80
N GLU A 615 -8.93 -2.72 29.93
CA GLU A 615 -9.79 -3.58 30.75
C GLU A 615 -9.76 -3.18 32.24
N LYS A 616 -8.63 -2.68 32.75
CA LYS A 616 -8.51 -2.15 34.12
C LYS A 616 -9.00 -0.71 34.30
N GLU A 617 -9.12 0.09 33.24
CA GLU A 617 -9.73 1.43 33.29
C GLU A 617 -11.24 1.35 33.50
N GLU A 618 -11.89 0.29 32.99
CA GLU A 618 -13.29 -0.03 33.34
C GLU A 618 -13.46 -0.26 34.87
N GLU A 619 -12.37 -0.60 35.58
CA GLU A 619 -12.31 -0.71 37.05
C GLU A 619 -11.76 0.55 37.77
N GLY A 620 -11.33 1.59 37.04
CA GLY A 620 -10.90 2.88 37.59
C GLY A 620 -9.53 2.93 38.30
N LYS A 621 -8.59 2.00 37.99
CA LYS A 621 -7.37 1.83 38.81
C LYS A 621 -6.05 2.39 38.26
N ILE A 622 -5.91 2.78 36.98
CA ILE A 622 -4.60 3.22 36.41
C ILE A 622 -4.77 4.36 35.37
N PRO A 623 -3.91 5.39 35.35
CA PRO A 623 -3.95 6.45 34.33
C PRO A 623 -3.31 6.03 32.98
N LEU A 624 -4.15 5.81 31.96
CA LEU A 624 -3.76 5.37 30.60
C LEU A 624 -2.86 6.31 29.80
N LYS A 625 -2.80 7.60 30.17
CA LYS A 625 -2.04 8.61 29.43
C LYS A 625 -0.53 8.33 29.35
N ALA A 626 0.03 7.56 30.28
CA ALA A 626 1.44 7.20 30.25
C ALA A 626 1.75 6.08 29.24
N ALA A 627 0.84 5.11 29.10
CA ALA A 627 0.98 3.99 28.15
C ALA A 627 0.77 4.45 26.71
N GLU A 628 -0.23 5.33 26.48
CA GLU A 628 -0.47 5.93 25.16
C GLU A 628 0.76 6.70 24.67
N LYS A 629 1.40 7.46 25.56
CA LYS A 629 2.62 8.22 25.25
C LYS A 629 3.81 7.31 24.91
N GLN A 630 3.96 6.17 25.60
CA GLN A 630 5.02 5.19 25.28
C GLN A 630 4.79 4.48 23.94
N VAL A 631 3.55 4.21 23.57
CA VAL A 631 3.20 3.64 22.26
C VAL A 631 3.48 4.66 21.15
N GLU A 632 3.10 5.92 21.33
CA GLU A 632 3.40 7.00 20.37
C GLU A 632 4.93 7.19 20.17
N GLU A 633 5.71 7.23 21.26
CA GLU A 633 7.18 7.36 21.20
C GLU A 633 7.85 6.16 20.47
N GLN A 634 7.33 4.94 20.65
CA GLN A 634 7.82 3.74 19.94
C GLN A 634 7.43 3.71 18.46
N GLU A 635 6.23 4.17 18.09
CA GLU A 635 5.78 4.27 16.70
C GLU A 635 6.59 5.32 15.91
N GLU A 636 6.92 6.46 16.54
CA GLU A 636 7.80 7.47 15.96
C GLU A 636 9.22 6.95 15.73
N ALA A 637 9.80 6.24 16.71
CA ALA A 637 11.12 5.60 16.56
C ALA A 637 11.15 4.59 15.40
N MET A 638 10.10 3.79 15.24
CA MET A 638 9.98 2.83 14.13
C MET A 638 9.83 3.53 12.76
N LYS A 639 9.10 4.65 12.71
CA LYS A 639 8.95 5.46 11.50
C LYS A 639 10.30 6.04 11.05
N ILE A 640 11.11 6.52 12.00
CA ILE A 640 12.47 7.00 11.74
C ILE A 640 13.37 5.87 11.22
N LEU A 641 13.36 4.70 11.88
CA LEU A 641 14.15 3.54 11.46
C LEU A 641 13.76 3.03 10.05
N LYS A 642 12.46 2.96 9.73
CA LYS A 642 11.98 2.62 8.38
C LYS A 642 12.39 3.67 7.35
N GLY A 643 12.44 4.94 7.72
CA GLY A 643 12.96 6.03 6.89
C GLY A 643 14.44 5.86 6.56
N ILE A 644 15.28 5.58 7.57
CA ILE A 644 16.72 5.36 7.41
C ILE A 644 17.01 4.16 6.50
N VAL A 645 16.26 3.07 6.64
CA VAL A 645 16.42 1.87 5.79
C VAL A 645 16.05 2.18 4.34
N ARG A 646 14.93 2.88 4.10
CA ARG A 646 14.50 3.28 2.75
C ARG A 646 15.46 4.26 2.10
N GLU A 647 16.03 5.19 2.86
CA GLU A 647 16.98 6.17 2.35
C GLU A 647 18.34 5.54 2.01
N ARG A 648 18.77 4.52 2.77
CA ARG A 648 19.94 3.70 2.43
C ARG A 648 19.71 2.84 1.19
N GLU A 649 18.56 2.18 1.06
CA GLU A 649 18.20 1.48 -0.18
C GLU A 649 18.23 2.44 -1.38
N ARG A 650 17.75 3.67 -1.19
CA ARG A 650 17.73 4.67 -2.25
C ARG A 650 19.13 5.14 -2.64
N LYS A 651 20.04 5.28 -1.67
CA LYS A 651 21.47 5.61 -1.91
C LYS A 651 22.20 4.46 -2.60
N GLN A 652 22.02 3.22 -2.13
CA GLN A 652 22.59 2.03 -2.78
C GLN A 652 22.07 1.86 -4.21
N ARG A 653 20.77 2.11 -4.47
CA ARG A 653 20.21 2.08 -5.83
C ARG A 653 20.76 3.20 -6.72
N LYS A 654 21.09 4.36 -6.16
CA LYS A 654 21.68 5.50 -6.90
C LYS A 654 23.15 5.27 -7.20
N GLU A 655 23.92 4.77 -6.24
CA GLU A 655 25.33 4.38 -6.42
C GLU A 655 25.46 3.21 -7.40
N GLN A 656 24.56 2.22 -7.35
CA GLN A 656 24.50 1.16 -8.37
C GLN A 656 24.12 1.70 -9.75
N ALA A 657 23.20 2.66 -9.86
CA ALA A 657 22.83 3.27 -11.13
C ALA A 657 23.96 4.16 -11.70
N GLU A 658 24.76 4.81 -10.85
CA GLU A 658 25.92 5.60 -11.26
C GLU A 658 27.09 4.71 -11.67
N LEU A 659 27.34 3.61 -10.95
CA LEU A 659 28.28 2.56 -11.38
C LEU A 659 27.85 1.91 -12.71
N PHE A 660 26.55 1.74 -12.93
CA PHE A 660 25.98 1.24 -14.19
C PHE A 660 26.03 2.25 -15.34
N ALA A 661 26.06 3.56 -15.05
CA ALA A 661 26.18 4.60 -16.08
C ALA A 661 27.64 4.90 -16.47
N GLN A 662 28.60 4.54 -15.60
CA GLN A 662 30.04 4.61 -15.88
C GLN A 662 30.59 3.37 -16.59
N ALA A 663 29.96 2.20 -16.38
CA ALA A 663 30.21 0.97 -17.14
C ALA A 663 29.48 1.01 -18.49
#